data_AF-A0A3S1CER1-F1
#
_entry.id   AF-A0A3S1CER1-F1
#
_cell.length_a   1.000
_cell.length_b   1.000
_cell.length_c   1.000
_cell.angle_alpha   90.00
_cell.angle_beta   90.00
_cell.angle_gamma   90.00
#
_symmetry.space_group_name_H-M   'P 1'
#
loop_
_entity.id
_entity.type
_entity.pdbx_description
1 polymer ?
#
loop_
_entity_poly.entity_id
_entity_poly.type
_entity_poly.pdbx_seq_one_letter_code
_entity_poly.pdbx_strand_id
1 'polypeptide(L)'
;MGYPENGRRWTVMTGRSGLLGFRMSWCGVLAALLLLAAGAARAEAVRIDGSDRVALSSFALLRDPGHTLTIADMLGREAGRFEPAPRLAEGHSLGFTADALWLRVDLTVAPKGAGRYFLTLDIPNFDRLEAWGSWTLAGEDGRADAPPLLRFGDRVIDDQAMPTRVHAAGIDLPAGQHRLWLRAVSTSSMALPVDLWRPGAFWASEQVKVQIHTMLTAVIVLLGLGALLLAVALPSLPMALYAGSALATSGHVMAMNGLDVLLWGGHFFFGDISSVVWLVGAGVLGAGFLLTALPLRRHARWAVPVLAIPALLGAGLLAGYPFLDGYTRPVVIPFATNLMLVVLVAGMAASVQCRLAGDRPALYMIFGWLALAGGNLLAGLRNAGILPWTDLTYYLPAYAPMVEMLFFGAMLAAQLRQLRVEKARTQQALVEALRRNEAELAHRVAERTTALDRANAVLHDRETQLRAILEAAPFPILLSDAAGSMMLYANRRARVQFLGDPDAALTPRPAAGFFCDPSDRTRLLARLEREGVVENAEIELQDIAGRRFWALTSMAVVAHEGQPARLVAVNDISRRRQLEQELTKAKEMAETVAGLERAARATQRQFLAMISHEFRTPLTVIGMAVQNLGLDAADADADADADAADAADAATQDRLARIGRAVR
;
A
#
# COMPACT_ATOMS: atom_id res chain seq x y z
N MET A 1 -59.12 11.72 77.20
CA MET A 1 -58.17 12.01 78.30
C MET A 1 -57.23 10.82 78.39
N GLY A 2 -55.93 10.86 78.16
CA GLY A 2 -55.02 11.90 77.71
C GLY A 2 -53.74 11.25 77.16
N TYR A 3 -53.10 11.92 76.21
CA TYR A 3 -51.67 11.75 75.87
C TYR A 3 -50.84 12.59 76.85
N PRO A 4 -49.58 12.23 77.17
CA PRO A 4 -48.39 12.62 76.35
C PRO A 4 -47.33 11.49 76.24
N GLU A 5 -46.69 11.29 75.08
CA GLU A 5 -45.43 11.88 74.58
C GLU A 5 -44.09 11.49 75.27
N ASN A 6 -43.22 10.94 74.39
CA ASN A 6 -41.77 11.13 74.26
C ASN A 6 -40.75 10.35 75.13
N GLY A 7 -39.83 9.67 74.41
CA GLY A 7 -38.55 9.25 74.95
C GLY A 7 -37.84 8.13 74.18
N ARG A 8 -37.36 8.39 72.94
CA ARG A 8 -36.45 7.49 72.21
C ARG A 8 -35.12 7.34 72.97
N ARG A 9 -34.71 6.10 73.28
CA ARG A 9 -33.30 5.69 73.41
C ARG A 9 -33.15 4.28 72.82
N TRP A 10 -32.38 4.19 71.75
CA TRP A 10 -31.94 2.92 71.15
C TRP A 10 -30.76 2.38 71.96
N THR A 11 -30.94 1.24 72.62
CA THR A 11 -29.85 0.42 73.17
C THR A 11 -29.69 -0.81 72.32
N VAL A 12 -28.52 -0.91 71.67
CA VAL A 12 -28.03 -2.09 70.97
C VAL A 12 -27.72 -3.17 72.01
N MET A 13 -28.38 -4.33 71.92
CA MET A 13 -27.95 -5.56 72.59
C MET A 13 -27.92 -6.71 71.58
N THR A 14 -26.70 -7.16 71.30
CA THR A 14 -26.34 -8.36 70.55
C THR A 14 -26.66 -9.62 71.37
N GLY A 15 -27.47 -10.54 70.83
CA GLY A 15 -27.72 -11.87 71.38
C GLY A 15 -27.52 -12.95 70.30
N ARG A 16 -26.34 -13.57 70.30
CA ARG A 16 -25.90 -14.65 69.40
C ARG A 16 -26.04 -15.98 70.15
N SER A 17 -27.10 -16.76 69.92
CA SER A 17 -27.18 -18.17 70.36
C SER A 17 -28.42 -18.88 69.78
N GLY A 18 -28.36 -19.26 68.49
CA GLY A 18 -29.42 -20.07 67.86
C GLY A 18 -29.00 -20.93 66.66
N LEU A 19 -27.73 -20.92 66.25
CA LEU A 19 -27.30 -21.50 64.97
C LEU A 19 -26.37 -22.72 65.08
N LEU A 20 -25.99 -23.15 66.29
CA LEU A 20 -25.07 -24.29 66.45
C LEU A 20 -25.76 -25.66 66.50
N GLY A 21 -27.05 -25.74 66.90
CA GLY A 21 -27.77 -27.01 67.05
C GLY A 21 -28.22 -27.65 65.72
N PHE A 22 -28.31 -26.88 64.63
CA PHE A 22 -28.89 -27.36 63.37
C PHE A 22 -27.86 -27.95 62.39
N ARG A 23 -26.55 -27.76 62.65
CA ARG A 23 -25.47 -28.25 61.77
C ARG A 23 -24.96 -29.65 62.11
N MET A 24 -25.15 -30.14 63.34
CA MET A 24 -24.65 -31.46 63.75
C MET A 24 -25.50 -32.64 63.24
N SER A 25 -26.81 -32.46 63.05
CA SER A 25 -27.68 -33.56 62.55
C SER A 25 -27.44 -33.89 61.08
N TRP A 26 -27.06 -32.92 60.24
CA TRP A 26 -26.77 -33.17 58.83
C TRP A 26 -25.46 -33.93 58.62
N CYS A 27 -24.43 -33.69 59.43
CA CYS A 27 -23.19 -34.45 59.39
C CYS A 27 -23.38 -35.93 59.78
N GLY A 28 -24.27 -36.21 60.75
CA GLY A 28 -24.61 -37.58 61.14
C GLY A 28 -25.39 -38.33 60.06
N VAL A 29 -26.33 -37.66 59.36
CA VAL A 29 -27.09 -38.25 58.25
C VAL A 29 -26.20 -38.46 57.01
N LEU A 30 -25.29 -37.52 56.71
CA LEU A 30 -24.28 -37.69 55.66
C LEU A 30 -23.29 -38.82 55.96
N ALA A 31 -22.84 -38.96 57.21
CA ALA A 31 -21.97 -40.07 57.62
C ALA A 31 -22.70 -41.42 57.57
N ALA A 32 -23.98 -41.48 57.95
CA ALA A 32 -24.80 -42.68 57.84
C ALA A 32 -25.11 -43.05 56.38
N LEU A 33 -25.35 -42.07 55.50
CA LEU A 33 -25.50 -42.29 54.05
C LEU A 33 -24.18 -42.72 53.39
N LEU A 34 -23.04 -42.21 53.85
CA LEU A 34 -21.71 -42.64 53.40
C LEU A 34 -21.35 -44.05 53.90
N LEU A 35 -21.80 -44.44 55.09
CA LEU A 35 -21.61 -45.78 55.65
C LEU A 35 -22.59 -46.81 55.04
N LEU A 36 -23.80 -46.40 54.66
CA LEU A 36 -24.74 -47.23 53.89
C LEU A 36 -24.31 -47.39 52.42
N ALA A 37 -23.60 -46.41 51.86
CA ALA A 37 -22.94 -46.53 50.55
C ALA A 37 -21.63 -47.35 50.60
N ALA A 38 -21.09 -47.63 51.79
CA ALA A 38 -19.92 -48.48 51.99
C ALA A 38 -20.26 -49.98 52.10
N GLY A 39 -21.45 -50.39 51.68
CA GLY A 39 -21.73 -51.79 51.37
C GLY A 39 -20.77 -52.24 50.27
N ALA A 40 -19.93 -53.23 50.57
CA ALA A 40 -18.94 -53.77 49.66
C ALA A 40 -19.56 -54.09 48.29
N ALA A 41 -19.36 -53.20 47.32
CA ALA A 41 -19.70 -53.43 45.93
C ALA A 41 -18.79 -54.55 45.42
N ARG A 42 -19.24 -55.80 45.61
CA ARG A 42 -18.68 -56.92 44.87
C ARG A 42 -18.99 -56.65 43.39
N ALA A 43 -17.93 -56.57 42.60
CA ALA A 43 -17.99 -56.54 41.14
C ALA A 43 -18.94 -57.66 40.67
N GLU A 44 -20.11 -57.29 40.15
CA GLU A 44 -21.09 -58.25 39.61
C GLU A 44 -20.49 -58.87 38.34
N ALA A 45 -20.61 -60.20 38.18
CA ALA A 45 -20.01 -60.89 37.06
C ALA A 45 -20.63 -60.43 35.74
N VAL A 46 -19.80 -60.16 34.73
CA VAL A 46 -20.29 -59.73 33.40
C VAL A 46 -21.00 -60.92 32.75
N ARG A 47 -22.29 -60.75 32.43
CA ARG A 47 -23.13 -61.80 31.87
C ARG A 47 -23.10 -61.75 30.34
N ILE A 48 -22.75 -62.88 29.71
CA ILE A 48 -22.71 -63.04 28.27
C ILE A 48 -23.89 -63.93 27.86
N ASP A 49 -24.92 -63.30 27.33
CA ASP A 49 -26.22 -63.91 26.99
C ASP A 49 -26.39 -64.18 25.49
N GLY A 50 -25.38 -63.86 24.68
CA GLY A 50 -25.40 -63.96 23.23
C GLY A 50 -25.71 -62.64 22.51
N SER A 51 -25.69 -61.52 23.23
CA SER A 51 -25.64 -60.17 22.66
C SER A 51 -24.45 -59.99 21.69
N ASP A 52 -24.65 -59.11 20.71
CA ASP A 52 -23.69 -58.83 19.64
C ASP A 52 -22.42 -58.11 20.12
N ARG A 53 -22.56 -57.31 21.19
CA ARG A 53 -21.48 -56.59 21.88
C ARG A 53 -21.69 -56.68 23.38
N VAL A 54 -20.65 -57.05 24.12
CA VAL A 54 -20.61 -57.04 25.58
C VAL A 54 -19.41 -56.22 26.04
N ALA A 55 -19.65 -55.09 26.71
CA ALA A 55 -18.59 -54.29 27.30
C ALA A 55 -18.10 -54.93 28.62
N LEU A 56 -16.78 -55.03 28.79
CA LEU A 56 -16.22 -55.46 30.07
C LEU A 56 -16.25 -54.28 31.03
N SER A 57 -17.23 -54.26 31.93
CA SER A 57 -17.51 -53.12 32.82
C SER A 57 -17.34 -53.45 34.30
N SER A 58 -16.76 -54.59 34.67
CA SER A 58 -16.66 -55.05 36.07
C SER A 58 -15.23 -55.51 36.38
N PHE A 59 -14.36 -54.54 36.57
CA PHE A 59 -12.94 -54.79 36.81
C PHE A 59 -12.60 -54.80 38.30
N ALA A 60 -11.89 -55.83 38.73
CA ALA A 60 -11.08 -55.78 39.93
C ALA A 60 -9.62 -55.50 39.52
N LEU A 61 -8.96 -54.59 40.21
CA LEU A 61 -7.64 -54.04 39.87
C LEU A 61 -6.61 -54.37 40.95
N LEU A 62 -5.42 -54.73 40.52
CA LEU A 62 -4.21 -54.82 41.31
C LEU A 62 -3.10 -54.02 40.61
N ARG A 63 -2.39 -53.16 41.34
CA ARG A 63 -1.27 -52.38 40.81
C ARG A 63 0.05 -53.12 41.04
N ASP A 64 0.89 -53.13 40.02
CA ASP A 64 2.25 -53.67 40.03
C ASP A 64 3.26 -52.57 39.67
N PRO A 65 3.68 -51.74 40.63
CA PRO A 65 4.67 -50.69 40.39
C PRO A 65 6.05 -51.23 39.98
N GLY A 66 6.36 -52.48 40.33
CA GLY A 66 7.65 -53.11 40.06
C GLY A 66 7.74 -53.77 38.67
N HIS A 67 6.62 -53.92 37.97
CA HIS A 67 6.52 -54.69 36.71
C HIS A 67 6.97 -56.16 36.83
N THR A 68 6.98 -56.69 38.05
CA THR A 68 7.54 -58.02 38.37
C THR A 68 6.50 -59.13 38.47
N LEU A 69 5.22 -58.80 38.62
CA LEU A 69 4.19 -59.81 38.87
C LEU A 69 3.83 -60.55 37.59
N THR A 70 3.58 -61.86 37.71
CA THR A 70 3.21 -62.75 36.60
C THR A 70 1.80 -63.32 36.77
N ILE A 71 1.29 -64.02 35.74
CA ILE A 71 -0.01 -64.70 35.83
C ILE A 71 -0.03 -65.75 36.95
N ALA A 72 1.09 -66.41 37.22
CA ALA A 72 1.25 -67.36 38.33
C ALA A 72 0.95 -66.72 39.69
N ASP A 73 1.43 -65.48 39.89
CA ASP A 73 1.18 -64.74 41.12
C ASP A 73 -0.30 -64.41 41.29
N MET A 74 -0.99 -64.11 40.18
CA MET A 74 -2.43 -63.81 40.17
C MET A 74 -3.30 -65.03 40.46
N LEU A 75 -2.82 -66.23 40.12
CA LEU A 75 -3.47 -67.50 40.42
C LEU A 75 -3.17 -67.99 41.85
N GLY A 76 -2.02 -67.57 42.41
CA GLY A 76 -1.56 -67.95 43.74
C GLY A 76 -1.65 -66.82 44.76
N ARG A 77 -0.49 -66.28 45.16
CA ARG A 77 -0.32 -65.42 46.34
C ARG A 77 -1.08 -64.09 46.27
N GLU A 78 -1.29 -63.53 45.08
CA GLU A 78 -1.94 -62.23 44.89
C GLU A 78 -3.45 -62.33 44.60
N ALA A 79 -4.02 -63.54 44.51
CA ALA A 79 -5.40 -63.75 44.07
C ALA A 79 -6.46 -62.98 44.89
N GLY A 80 -6.16 -62.70 46.17
CA GLY A 80 -7.03 -61.97 47.10
C GLY A 80 -6.80 -60.46 47.19
N ARG A 81 -5.79 -59.89 46.51
CA ARG A 81 -5.38 -58.47 46.67
C ARG A 81 -6.02 -57.52 45.66
N PHE A 82 -6.91 -58.01 44.81
CA PHE A 82 -7.63 -57.19 43.84
C PHE A 82 -8.69 -56.31 44.52
N GLU A 83 -8.67 -55.01 44.21
CA GLU A 83 -9.64 -54.02 44.68
C GLU A 83 -10.64 -53.66 43.57
N PRO A 84 -11.92 -53.39 43.87
CA PRO A 84 -12.87 -52.93 42.86
C PRO A 84 -12.40 -51.64 42.16
N ALA A 85 -12.51 -51.58 40.84
CA ALA A 85 -12.14 -50.40 40.04
C ALA A 85 -13.38 -49.75 39.38
N PRO A 86 -14.24 -49.06 40.16
CA PRO A 86 -15.50 -48.51 39.67
C PRO A 86 -15.30 -47.45 38.57
N ARG A 87 -14.19 -46.71 38.60
CA ARG A 87 -13.87 -45.74 37.54
C ARG A 87 -13.68 -46.41 36.18
N LEU A 88 -12.92 -47.51 36.12
CA LEU A 88 -12.75 -48.26 34.87
C LEU A 88 -14.06 -48.92 34.44
N ALA A 89 -14.86 -49.40 35.40
CA ALA A 89 -16.20 -49.95 35.16
C ALA A 89 -17.16 -48.94 34.50
N GLU A 90 -17.10 -47.68 34.92
CA GLU A 90 -17.86 -46.56 34.35
C GLU A 90 -17.20 -45.98 33.08
N GLY A 91 -16.12 -46.59 32.59
CA GLY A 91 -15.40 -46.16 31.39
C GLY A 91 -14.45 -44.98 31.59
N HIS A 92 -14.20 -44.54 32.82
CA HIS A 92 -13.26 -43.44 33.11
C HIS A 92 -11.80 -43.89 33.05
N SER A 93 -10.92 -43.02 32.55
CA SER A 93 -9.48 -43.25 32.59
C SER A 93 -8.93 -43.13 34.02
N LEU A 94 -7.92 -43.93 34.34
CA LEU A 94 -7.11 -43.78 35.56
C LEU A 94 -6.00 -42.72 35.42
N GLY A 95 -5.91 -42.07 34.27
CA GLY A 95 -4.86 -41.11 33.94
C GLY A 95 -3.52 -41.77 33.62
N PHE A 96 -2.45 -41.01 33.75
CA PHE A 96 -1.10 -41.49 33.48
C PHE A 96 -0.55 -42.21 34.71
N THR A 97 -0.08 -43.44 34.54
CA THR A 97 0.54 -44.23 35.60
C THR A 97 1.77 -44.95 35.07
N ALA A 98 2.81 -45.05 35.90
CA ALA A 98 3.99 -45.86 35.59
C ALA A 98 3.80 -47.33 35.99
N ASP A 99 2.78 -47.64 36.78
CA ASP A 99 2.50 -48.99 37.29
C ASP A 99 1.98 -49.90 36.16
N ALA A 100 2.39 -51.17 36.16
CA ALA A 100 1.67 -52.20 35.42
C ALA A 100 0.34 -52.50 36.13
N LEU A 101 -0.76 -52.59 35.39
CA LEU A 101 -2.07 -52.84 35.98
C LEU A 101 -2.54 -54.25 35.67
N TRP A 102 -2.83 -55.02 36.71
CA TRP A 102 -3.50 -56.31 36.61
C TRP A 102 -4.99 -56.13 36.84
N LEU A 103 -5.79 -56.53 35.86
CA LEU A 103 -7.24 -56.52 35.95
C LEU A 103 -7.77 -57.94 35.96
N ARG A 104 -8.85 -58.16 36.70
CA ARG A 104 -9.60 -59.40 36.74
C ARG A 104 -11.06 -59.11 36.46
N VAL A 105 -11.64 -59.86 35.53
CA VAL A 105 -13.06 -59.81 35.20
C VAL A 105 -13.63 -61.21 35.39
N ASP A 106 -14.69 -61.31 36.17
CA ASP A 106 -15.46 -62.54 36.34
C ASP A 106 -16.59 -62.57 35.29
N LEU A 107 -16.61 -63.62 34.46
CA LEU A 107 -17.52 -63.80 33.32
C LEU A 107 -18.52 -64.93 33.61
N THR A 108 -19.79 -64.70 33.30
CA THR A 108 -20.83 -65.74 33.33
C THR A 108 -21.43 -65.91 31.94
N VAL A 109 -21.08 -67.01 31.28
CA VAL A 109 -21.45 -67.28 29.87
C VAL A 109 -22.65 -68.22 29.84
N ALA A 110 -23.78 -67.72 29.35
CA ALA A 110 -24.97 -68.54 29.12
C ALA A 110 -24.72 -69.54 27.97
N PRO A 111 -25.44 -70.68 27.92
CA PRO A 111 -25.27 -71.66 26.83
C PRO A 111 -25.46 -71.07 25.42
N LYS A 112 -26.41 -70.14 25.25
CA LYS A 112 -26.62 -69.39 23.99
C LYS A 112 -25.55 -68.33 23.70
N GLY A 113 -24.80 -67.95 24.74
CA GLY A 113 -23.72 -66.99 24.70
C GLY A 113 -22.34 -67.63 24.44
N ALA A 114 -22.21 -68.96 24.47
CA ALA A 114 -20.95 -69.62 24.13
C ALA A 114 -20.65 -69.54 22.63
N GLY A 115 -19.37 -69.47 22.27
CA GLY A 115 -18.92 -69.43 20.88
C GLY A 115 -17.70 -68.53 20.69
N ARG A 116 -17.46 -68.19 19.42
CA ARG A 116 -16.33 -67.34 19.02
C ARG A 116 -16.68 -65.86 19.17
N TYR A 117 -15.82 -65.13 19.87
CA TYR A 117 -15.88 -63.68 20.03
C TYR A 117 -14.58 -63.05 19.56
N PHE A 118 -14.63 -61.76 19.25
CA PHE A 118 -13.44 -60.91 19.16
C PHE A 118 -13.31 -60.11 20.44
N LEU A 119 -12.19 -60.29 21.12
CA LEU A 119 -11.78 -59.38 22.18
C LEU A 119 -11.13 -58.18 21.52
N THR A 120 -11.60 -56.98 21.81
CA THR A 120 -11.12 -55.76 21.17
C THR A 120 -10.65 -54.74 22.19
N LEU A 121 -9.60 -54.01 21.86
CA LEU A 121 -9.17 -52.82 22.58
C LEU A 121 -9.24 -51.62 21.61
N ASP A 122 -10.23 -50.74 21.81
CA ASP A 122 -10.50 -49.59 20.92
C ASP A 122 -9.57 -48.39 21.21
N ILE A 123 -8.28 -48.67 21.44
CA ILE A 123 -7.21 -47.68 21.58
C ILE A 123 -6.02 -48.18 20.74
N PRO A 124 -5.87 -47.70 19.49
CA PRO A 124 -4.83 -48.20 18.58
C PRO A 124 -3.40 -48.02 19.08
N ASN A 125 -3.12 -46.93 19.79
CA ASN A 125 -1.79 -46.55 20.30
C ASN A 125 -1.56 -46.99 21.76
N PHE A 126 -2.18 -48.08 22.19
CA PHE A 126 -1.96 -48.66 23.51
C PHE A 126 -0.67 -49.48 23.52
N ASP A 127 0.23 -49.31 24.48
CA ASP A 127 1.57 -49.91 24.39
C ASP A 127 1.56 -51.44 24.48
N ARG A 128 0.89 -52.00 25.50
CA ARG A 128 0.82 -53.45 25.72
C ARG A 128 -0.36 -53.86 26.60
N LEU A 129 -1.18 -54.79 26.11
CA LEU A 129 -2.22 -55.48 26.85
C LEU A 129 -2.11 -56.99 26.62
N GLU A 130 -1.92 -57.75 27.69
CA GLU A 130 -1.88 -59.22 27.64
C GLU A 130 -3.12 -59.78 28.32
N ALA A 131 -3.70 -60.85 27.78
CA ALA A 131 -4.89 -61.46 28.37
C ALA A 131 -4.71 -62.97 28.63
N TRP A 132 -5.30 -63.48 29.70
CA TRP A 132 -5.35 -64.90 30.03
C TRP A 132 -6.77 -65.31 30.44
N GLY A 133 -7.24 -66.44 29.94
CA GLY A 133 -8.56 -66.99 30.26
C GLY A 133 -8.46 -68.24 31.13
N SER A 134 -9.33 -68.38 32.13
CA SER A 134 -9.36 -69.57 32.99
C SER A 134 -9.66 -70.86 32.22
N TRP A 135 -10.29 -70.78 31.05
CA TRP A 135 -10.63 -71.92 30.19
C TRP A 135 -9.46 -72.42 29.34
N THR A 136 -8.43 -71.60 29.13
CA THR A 136 -7.19 -72.04 28.46
C THR A 136 -6.13 -72.48 29.46
N LEU A 137 -6.10 -71.85 30.64
CA LEU A 137 -5.19 -72.20 31.73
C LEU A 137 -5.49 -73.55 32.39
N ALA A 138 -6.70 -74.09 32.22
CA ALA A 138 -7.11 -75.37 32.78
C ALA A 138 -6.64 -76.60 31.97
N GLY A 139 -6.07 -76.40 30.78
CA GLY A 139 -5.84 -77.48 29.79
C GLY A 139 -4.44 -78.11 29.72
N GLU A 140 -3.39 -77.47 30.26
CA GLU A 140 -2.01 -78.01 30.18
C GLU A 140 -1.31 -77.87 31.55
N ASP A 141 -1.21 -78.97 32.29
CA ASP A 141 -0.36 -79.21 33.47
C ASP A 141 -0.33 -78.15 34.60
N GLY A 142 -1.28 -77.20 34.64
CA GLY A 142 -1.32 -76.15 35.67
C GLY A 142 -0.03 -75.32 35.74
N ARG A 143 0.74 -75.27 34.65
CA ARG A 143 2.04 -74.58 34.63
C ARG A 143 1.84 -73.07 34.69
N ALA A 144 2.55 -72.48 35.64
CA ALA A 144 2.63 -71.06 35.97
C ALA A 144 3.05 -70.12 34.81
N ASP A 145 3.50 -70.66 33.67
CA ASP A 145 4.08 -69.93 32.54
C ASP A 145 3.29 -70.07 31.23
N ALA A 146 1.98 -70.35 31.31
CA ALA A 146 1.16 -70.42 30.11
C ALA A 146 1.22 -69.09 29.31
N PRO A 147 1.45 -69.15 27.99
CA PRO A 147 1.49 -67.95 27.16
C PRO A 147 0.13 -67.25 27.22
N PRO A 148 0.10 -65.91 27.11
CA PRO A 148 -1.16 -65.18 27.05
C PRO A 148 -2.00 -65.65 25.87
N LEU A 149 -3.32 -65.62 26.08
CA LEU A 149 -4.33 -65.89 25.05
C LEU A 149 -4.18 -64.96 23.85
N LEU A 150 -3.74 -63.73 24.09
CA LEU A 150 -3.48 -62.70 23.08
C LEU A 150 -2.58 -61.62 23.67
N ARG A 151 -1.85 -60.94 22.79
CA ARG A 151 -1.09 -59.74 23.13
C ARG A 151 -1.47 -58.63 22.17
N PHE A 152 -2.09 -57.58 22.72
CA PHE A 152 -2.35 -56.34 22.00
C PHE A 152 -1.28 -55.31 22.31
N GLY A 153 -1.08 -54.40 21.37
CA GLY A 153 -0.34 -53.18 21.59
C GLY A 153 0.44 -52.74 20.36
N ASP A 154 0.72 -51.44 20.29
CA ASP A 154 1.53 -50.87 19.20
C ASP A 154 3.00 -51.28 19.28
N ARG A 155 3.48 -51.73 20.45
CA ARG A 155 4.85 -52.23 20.67
C ARG A 155 4.97 -53.75 20.65
N VAL A 156 3.96 -54.46 20.15
CA VAL A 156 3.92 -55.92 20.12
C VAL A 156 3.60 -56.40 18.71
N ILE A 157 4.46 -57.28 18.19
CA ILE A 157 4.17 -58.04 16.97
C ILE A 157 3.51 -59.34 17.43
N ASP A 158 2.20 -59.47 17.22
CA ASP A 158 1.44 -60.69 17.52
C ASP A 158 0.88 -61.27 16.21
N ASP A 159 1.27 -62.50 15.87
CA ASP A 159 0.79 -63.24 14.71
C ASP A 159 -0.73 -63.53 14.78
N GLN A 160 -1.33 -63.42 15.98
CA GLN A 160 -2.76 -63.63 16.20
C GLN A 160 -3.59 -62.34 16.07
N ALA A 161 -2.96 -61.17 15.94
CA ALA A 161 -3.65 -59.90 15.76
C ALA A 161 -4.30 -59.82 14.38
N MET A 162 -5.56 -59.39 14.33
CA MET A 162 -6.26 -59.17 13.07
C MET A 162 -5.78 -57.87 12.40
N PRO A 163 -5.77 -57.79 11.05
CA PRO A 163 -5.44 -56.58 10.31
C PRO A 163 -6.63 -55.60 10.37
N THR A 164 -6.89 -55.08 11.56
CA THR A 164 -7.95 -54.13 11.86
C THR A 164 -7.33 -52.82 12.34
N ARG A 165 -8.12 -51.75 12.28
CA ARG A 165 -7.74 -50.44 12.76
C ARG A 165 -7.46 -50.43 14.28
N VAL A 166 -8.20 -51.24 15.02
CA VAL A 166 -8.06 -51.44 16.47
C VAL A 166 -7.42 -52.80 16.74
N HIS A 167 -6.93 -52.97 17.96
CA HIS A 167 -6.42 -54.26 18.41
C HIS A 167 -7.58 -55.23 18.58
N ALA A 168 -7.57 -56.33 17.82
CA ALA A 168 -8.60 -57.37 17.87
C ALA A 168 -8.00 -58.76 17.67
N ALA A 169 -8.46 -59.73 18.46
CA ALA A 169 -8.11 -61.14 18.31
C ALA A 169 -9.31 -62.03 18.63
N GLY A 170 -9.35 -63.19 17.97
CA GLY A 170 -10.39 -64.18 18.17
C GLY A 170 -10.16 -65.00 19.43
N ILE A 171 -11.20 -65.11 20.25
CA ILE A 171 -11.23 -65.99 21.41
C ILE A 171 -12.45 -66.92 21.33
N ASP A 172 -12.25 -68.18 21.67
CA ASP A 172 -13.34 -69.14 21.82
C ASP A 172 -13.73 -69.22 23.28
N LEU A 173 -14.97 -68.82 23.58
CA LEU A 173 -15.47 -68.69 24.95
C LEU A 173 -16.51 -69.78 25.24
N PRO A 174 -16.20 -70.77 26.10
CA PRO A 174 -17.13 -71.83 26.45
C PRO A 174 -18.24 -71.35 27.39
N ALA A 175 -19.29 -72.16 27.54
CA ALA A 175 -20.38 -71.90 28.49
C ALA A 175 -19.91 -72.19 29.93
N GLY A 176 -20.31 -71.36 30.89
CA GLY A 176 -19.97 -71.54 32.30
C GLY A 176 -19.47 -70.27 32.99
N GLN A 177 -18.85 -70.47 34.16
CA GLN A 177 -18.18 -69.40 34.89
C GLN A 177 -16.70 -69.38 34.52
N HIS A 178 -16.23 -68.22 34.08
CA HIS A 178 -14.87 -68.03 33.62
C HIS A 178 -14.27 -66.77 34.25
N ARG A 179 -12.95 -66.73 34.28
CA ARG A 179 -12.21 -65.56 34.75
C ARG A 179 -11.22 -65.13 33.67
N LEU A 180 -11.20 -63.83 33.40
CA LEU A 180 -10.28 -63.19 32.47
C LEU A 180 -9.34 -62.31 33.28
N TRP A 181 -8.04 -62.53 33.11
CA TRP A 181 -6.99 -61.65 33.63
C TRP A 181 -6.42 -60.83 32.49
N LEU A 182 -6.24 -59.53 32.72
CA LEU A 182 -5.60 -58.62 31.78
C LEU A 182 -4.41 -57.94 32.46
N ARG A 183 -3.28 -57.85 31.78
CA ARG A 183 -2.13 -57.06 32.22
C ARG A 183 -1.93 -55.91 31.25
N ALA A 184 -2.14 -54.70 31.73
CA ALA A 184 -2.10 -53.46 30.96
C ALA A 184 -0.89 -52.62 31.34
N VAL A 185 -0.09 -52.24 30.35
CA VAL A 185 1.05 -51.32 30.49
C VAL A 185 0.96 -50.31 29.36
N SER A 186 0.94 -49.02 29.69
CA SER A 186 0.97 -47.97 28.67
C SER A 186 1.68 -46.71 29.19
N THR A 187 2.37 -46.03 28.29
CA THR A 187 2.93 -44.69 28.50
C THR A 187 1.91 -43.58 28.24
N SER A 188 0.74 -43.93 27.70
CA SER A 188 -0.39 -43.04 27.46
C SER A 188 -1.38 -43.02 28.63
N SER A 189 -2.54 -42.38 28.44
CA SER A 189 -3.59 -42.36 29.46
C SER A 189 -4.19 -43.75 29.63
N MET A 190 -4.22 -44.26 30.85
CA MET A 190 -4.69 -45.60 31.16
C MET A 190 -6.23 -45.67 31.10
N ALA A 191 -6.75 -46.00 29.94
CA ALA A 191 -8.16 -46.32 29.68
C ALA A 191 -8.25 -47.71 29.05
N LEU A 192 -9.25 -48.50 29.40
CA LEU A 192 -9.38 -49.90 28.98
C LEU A 192 -10.79 -50.19 28.43
N PRO A 193 -11.14 -49.62 27.26
CA PRO A 193 -12.38 -49.91 26.56
C PRO A 193 -12.28 -51.27 25.88
N VAL A 194 -12.40 -52.32 26.70
CA VAL A 194 -12.31 -53.70 26.25
C VAL A 194 -13.70 -54.28 26.06
N ASP A 195 -14.00 -54.71 24.85
CA ASP A 195 -15.29 -55.28 24.48
C ASP A 195 -15.13 -56.69 23.92
N LEU A 196 -16.19 -57.49 24.08
CA LEU A 196 -16.38 -58.75 23.39
C LEU A 196 -17.43 -58.57 22.30
N TRP A 197 -17.07 -58.88 21.07
CA TRP A 197 -17.95 -58.76 19.91
C TRP A 197 -18.20 -60.10 19.24
N ARG A 198 -19.43 -60.31 18.75
CA ARG A 198 -19.68 -61.38 17.78
C ARG A 198 -19.04 -61.00 16.44
N PRO A 199 -18.41 -61.95 15.71
CA PRO A 199 -17.67 -61.65 14.50
C PRO A 199 -18.43 -60.81 13.46
N GLY A 200 -19.70 -61.14 13.19
CA GLY A 200 -20.51 -60.39 12.22
C GLY A 200 -20.81 -58.95 12.65
N ALA A 201 -21.11 -58.74 13.94
CA ALA A 201 -21.40 -57.41 14.49
C ALA A 201 -20.16 -56.53 14.56
N PHE A 202 -19.00 -57.12 14.90
CA PHE A 202 -17.72 -56.42 14.88
C PHE A 202 -17.42 -55.86 13.49
N TRP A 203 -17.47 -56.69 12.44
CA TRP A 203 -17.15 -56.25 11.08
C TRP A 203 -18.13 -55.17 10.59
N ALA A 204 -19.42 -55.29 10.90
CA ALA A 204 -20.40 -54.26 10.56
C ALA A 204 -20.09 -52.91 11.25
N SER A 205 -19.74 -52.94 12.53
CA SER A 205 -19.34 -51.74 13.29
C SER A 205 -18.03 -51.16 12.78
N GLU A 206 -17.00 -52.00 12.61
CA GLU A 206 -15.66 -51.57 12.22
C GLU A 206 -15.64 -51.00 10.80
N GLN A 207 -16.44 -51.56 9.88
CA GLN A 207 -16.57 -51.02 8.52
C GLN A 207 -17.11 -49.57 8.55
N VAL A 208 -18.12 -49.28 9.38
CA VAL A 208 -18.66 -47.92 9.52
C VAL A 208 -17.62 -46.97 10.12
N LYS A 209 -16.91 -47.40 11.17
CA LYS A 209 -15.84 -46.61 11.79
C LYS A 209 -14.71 -46.30 10.81
N VAL A 210 -14.22 -47.31 10.08
CA VAL A 210 -13.18 -47.14 9.04
C VAL A 210 -13.61 -46.15 7.96
N GLN A 211 -14.86 -46.21 7.48
CA GLN A 211 -15.38 -45.26 6.50
C GLN A 211 -15.38 -43.82 7.03
N ILE A 212 -15.88 -43.61 8.25
CA ILE A 212 -15.90 -42.28 8.89
C ILE A 212 -14.48 -41.73 9.03
N HIS A 213 -13.58 -42.53 9.61
CA HIS A 213 -12.21 -42.08 9.85
C HIS A 213 -11.44 -41.81 8.56
N THR A 214 -11.65 -42.63 7.52
CA THR A 214 -11.05 -42.44 6.20
C THR A 214 -11.56 -41.16 5.54
N MET A 215 -12.87 -40.91 5.59
CA MET A 215 -13.47 -39.68 5.02
C MET A 215 -12.93 -38.42 5.71
N LEU A 216 -12.89 -38.40 7.05
CA LEU A 216 -12.38 -37.26 7.80
C LEU A 216 -10.88 -37.02 7.55
N THR A 217 -10.09 -38.09 7.48
CA THR A 217 -8.65 -38.00 7.17
C THR A 217 -8.43 -37.49 5.75
N ALA A 218 -9.24 -37.96 4.79
CA ALA A 218 -9.16 -37.52 3.39
C ALA A 218 -9.40 -36.01 3.24
N VAL A 219 -10.28 -35.41 4.06
CA VAL A 219 -10.48 -33.95 4.06
C VAL A 219 -9.17 -33.22 4.41
N ILE A 220 -8.44 -33.66 5.43
CA ILE A 220 -7.17 -33.04 5.83
C ILE A 220 -6.11 -33.21 4.72
N VAL A 221 -6.02 -34.41 4.14
CA VAL A 221 -5.10 -34.70 3.03
C VAL A 221 -5.42 -33.81 1.82
N LEU A 222 -6.69 -33.69 1.44
CA LEU A 222 -7.12 -32.83 0.33
C LEU A 222 -6.83 -31.35 0.60
N LEU A 223 -7.05 -30.87 1.82
CA LEU A 223 -6.67 -29.50 2.22
C LEU A 223 -5.15 -29.28 2.09
N GLY A 224 -4.34 -30.25 2.55
CA GLY A 224 -2.88 -30.20 2.44
C GLY A 224 -2.39 -30.24 0.99
N LEU A 225 -2.88 -31.18 0.18
CA LEU A 225 -2.53 -31.29 -1.24
C LEU A 225 -3.00 -30.07 -2.05
N GLY A 226 -4.21 -29.59 -1.80
CA GLY A 226 -4.72 -28.37 -2.45
C GLY A 226 -3.86 -27.15 -2.15
N ALA A 227 -3.42 -27.00 -0.89
CA ALA A 227 -2.51 -25.93 -0.52
C ALA A 227 -1.09 -26.14 -1.07
N LEU A 228 -0.61 -27.37 -1.20
CA LEU A 228 0.66 -27.68 -1.82
C LEU A 228 0.66 -27.27 -3.30
N LEU A 229 -0.40 -27.66 -4.04
CA LEU A 229 -0.58 -27.25 -5.43
C LEU A 229 -0.64 -25.73 -5.58
N LEU A 230 -1.37 -25.06 -4.68
CA LEU A 230 -1.43 -23.61 -4.66
C LEU A 230 -0.06 -23.00 -4.34
N ALA A 231 0.74 -23.61 -3.45
CA ALA A 231 2.08 -23.15 -3.10
C ALA A 231 3.07 -23.28 -4.27
N VAL A 232 2.91 -24.31 -5.11
CA VAL A 232 3.68 -24.44 -6.37
C VAL A 232 3.23 -23.40 -7.39
N ALA A 233 1.92 -23.18 -7.54
CA ALA A 233 1.37 -22.21 -8.49
C ALA A 233 1.63 -20.75 -8.09
N LEU A 234 1.65 -20.47 -6.79
CA LEU A 234 1.90 -19.17 -6.17
C LEU A 234 3.00 -19.34 -5.11
N PRO A 235 4.29 -19.38 -5.53
CA PRO A 235 5.43 -19.62 -4.66
C PRO A 235 5.40 -18.72 -3.42
N SER A 236 4.98 -19.31 -2.30
CA SER A 236 4.84 -18.62 -1.03
C SER A 236 5.19 -19.59 0.11
N LEU A 237 6.22 -19.21 0.87
CA LEU A 237 6.71 -20.00 1.99
C LEU A 237 5.62 -20.31 3.04
N PRO A 238 4.74 -19.36 3.44
CA PRO A 238 3.66 -19.66 4.38
C PRO A 238 2.73 -20.77 3.88
N MET A 239 2.43 -20.79 2.59
CA MET A 239 1.50 -21.77 2.02
C MET A 239 2.13 -23.16 1.92
N ALA A 240 3.43 -23.24 1.61
CA ALA A 240 4.19 -24.49 1.66
C ALA A 240 4.29 -25.05 3.09
N LEU A 241 4.53 -24.20 4.08
CA LEU A 241 4.59 -24.59 5.50
C LEU A 241 3.23 -25.05 6.02
N TYR A 242 2.15 -24.37 5.64
CA TYR A 242 0.78 -24.79 5.93
C TYR A 242 0.47 -26.17 5.29
N ALA A 243 0.80 -26.35 4.01
CA ALA A 243 0.58 -27.61 3.31
C ALA A 243 1.34 -28.77 3.97
N GLY A 244 2.62 -28.56 4.30
CA GLY A 244 3.42 -29.54 5.01
C GLY A 244 2.86 -29.87 6.40
N SER A 245 2.43 -28.86 7.15
CA SER A 245 1.80 -29.05 8.46
C SER A 245 0.47 -29.83 8.35
N ALA A 246 -0.32 -29.60 7.30
CA ALA A 246 -1.59 -30.32 7.07
C ALA A 246 -1.35 -31.79 6.76
N LEU A 247 -0.37 -32.08 5.91
CA LEU A 247 0.01 -33.45 5.58
C LEU A 247 0.60 -34.16 6.81
N ALA A 248 1.45 -33.51 7.59
CA ALA A 248 1.97 -34.08 8.84
C ALA A 248 0.85 -34.34 9.86
N THR A 249 -0.11 -33.43 9.98
CA THR A 249 -1.31 -33.61 10.81
C THR A 249 -2.13 -34.82 10.36
N SER A 250 -2.29 -35.02 9.04
CA SER A 250 -2.97 -36.21 8.53
C SER A 250 -2.27 -37.51 8.94
N GLY A 251 -0.93 -37.54 8.90
CA GLY A 251 -0.15 -38.68 9.40
C GLY A 251 -0.38 -38.94 10.90
N HIS A 252 -0.44 -37.88 11.72
CA HIS A 252 -0.76 -38.00 13.14
C HIS A 252 -2.16 -38.59 13.37
N VAL A 253 -3.17 -38.09 12.64
CA VAL A 253 -4.56 -38.58 12.73
C VAL A 253 -4.66 -40.04 12.28
N MET A 254 -3.96 -40.42 11.22
CA MET A 254 -3.93 -41.81 10.75
C MET A 254 -3.36 -42.74 11.81
N ALA A 255 -2.24 -42.35 12.43
CA ALA A 255 -1.60 -43.12 13.49
C ALA A 255 -2.43 -43.19 14.78
N MET A 256 -3.07 -42.09 15.19
CA MET A 256 -3.97 -42.06 16.37
C MET A 256 -5.20 -42.95 16.20
N ASN A 257 -5.65 -43.09 14.96
CA ASN A 257 -6.85 -43.83 14.65
C ASN A 257 -6.56 -45.21 14.09
N GLY A 258 -5.30 -45.65 13.92
CA GLY A 258 -4.91 -46.97 13.43
C GLY A 258 -5.15 -47.22 11.93
N LEU A 259 -5.45 -46.18 11.15
CA LEU A 259 -5.64 -46.30 9.70
C LEU A 259 -4.34 -46.59 8.96
N ASP A 260 -3.21 -46.15 9.52
CA ASP A 260 -1.90 -46.41 8.96
C ASP A 260 -1.54 -47.90 9.02
N VAL A 261 -1.77 -48.55 10.16
CA VAL A 261 -1.59 -49.99 10.31
C VAL A 261 -2.46 -50.76 9.32
N LEU A 262 -3.72 -50.35 9.15
CA LEU A 262 -4.64 -50.99 8.20
C LEU A 262 -4.19 -50.84 6.73
N LEU A 263 -3.68 -49.67 6.34
CA LEU A 263 -3.30 -49.39 4.95
C LEU A 263 -1.93 -49.96 4.57
N TRP A 264 -0.98 -49.98 5.50
CA TRP A 264 0.41 -50.35 5.25
C TRP A 264 0.87 -51.63 5.95
N GLY A 265 0.00 -52.30 6.71
CA GLY A 265 0.32 -53.50 7.49
C GLY A 265 1.15 -53.22 8.75
N GLY A 266 1.34 -51.95 9.11
CA GLY A 266 2.11 -51.46 10.25
C GLY A 266 2.17 -49.94 10.26
N HIS A 267 2.75 -49.36 11.31
CA HIS A 267 2.86 -47.90 11.41
C HIS A 267 3.70 -47.30 10.27
N PHE A 268 3.13 -46.31 9.59
CA PHE A 268 3.75 -45.65 8.44
C PHE A 268 4.90 -44.73 8.89
N PHE A 269 6.14 -45.12 8.56
CA PHE A 269 7.41 -44.51 9.03
C PHE A 269 7.61 -44.55 10.55
N PHE A 270 8.85 -44.83 10.97
CA PHE A 270 9.32 -44.77 12.37
C PHE A 270 8.67 -45.73 13.39
N GLY A 271 7.79 -46.65 12.98
CA GLY A 271 7.22 -47.68 13.87
C GLY A 271 6.34 -47.08 14.99
N ASP A 272 6.48 -47.59 16.21
CA ASP A 272 5.61 -47.35 17.39
C ASP A 272 5.53 -45.89 17.87
N ILE A 273 6.28 -44.98 17.26
CA ILE A 273 6.30 -43.54 17.58
C ILE A 273 5.79 -42.67 16.44
N SER A 274 5.32 -43.27 15.36
CA SER A 274 4.89 -42.58 14.15
C SER A 274 3.97 -41.40 14.49
N SER A 275 2.99 -41.62 15.38
CA SER A 275 2.05 -40.59 15.82
C SER A 275 2.73 -39.35 16.45
N VAL A 276 3.77 -39.54 17.26
CA VAL A 276 4.50 -38.44 17.91
C VAL A 276 5.39 -37.72 16.90
N VAL A 277 6.07 -38.46 16.02
CA VAL A 277 6.90 -37.88 14.96
C VAL A 277 6.06 -36.97 14.06
N TRP A 278 4.88 -37.46 13.64
CA TRP A 278 3.93 -36.68 12.87
C TRP A 278 3.41 -35.45 13.62
N LEU A 279 3.09 -35.58 14.91
CA LEU A 279 2.64 -34.47 15.74
C LEU A 279 3.70 -33.37 15.85
N VAL A 280 4.94 -33.74 16.16
CA VAL A 280 6.05 -32.78 16.28
C VAL A 280 6.35 -32.15 14.92
N GLY A 281 6.37 -32.94 13.85
CA GLY A 281 6.54 -32.42 12.49
C GLY A 281 5.46 -31.41 12.11
N ALA A 282 4.20 -31.72 12.41
CA ALA A 282 3.07 -30.83 12.17
C ALA A 282 3.22 -29.51 12.93
N GLY A 283 3.63 -29.55 14.19
CA GLY A 283 3.81 -28.36 15.02
C GLY A 283 5.05 -27.54 14.68
N VAL A 284 6.16 -28.15 14.26
CA VAL A 284 7.34 -27.43 13.74
C VAL A 284 6.98 -26.66 12.48
N LEU A 285 6.31 -27.32 11.53
CA LEU A 285 5.86 -26.69 10.29
C LEU A 285 4.77 -25.64 10.57
N GLY A 286 3.87 -25.91 11.51
CA GLY A 286 2.83 -24.97 11.97
C GLY A 286 3.42 -23.72 12.63
N ALA A 287 4.42 -23.87 13.49
CA ALA A 287 5.13 -22.73 14.08
C ALA A 287 5.87 -21.92 13.01
N GLY A 288 6.52 -22.58 12.05
CA GLY A 288 7.10 -21.93 10.87
C GLY A 288 6.06 -21.16 10.05
N PHE A 289 4.88 -21.75 9.84
CA PHE A 289 3.75 -21.08 9.20
C PHE A 289 3.36 -19.81 9.95
N LEU A 290 3.19 -19.85 11.28
CA LEU A 290 2.84 -18.67 12.07
C LEU A 290 3.90 -17.56 11.98
N LEU A 291 5.19 -17.93 12.04
CA LEU A 291 6.31 -17.02 11.96
C LEU A 291 6.41 -16.29 10.62
N THR A 292 5.86 -16.87 9.55
CA THR A 292 5.92 -16.34 8.18
C THR A 292 4.60 -15.75 7.70
N ALA A 293 3.47 -16.25 8.18
CA ALA A 293 2.13 -15.81 7.79
C ALA A 293 1.68 -14.54 8.53
N LEU A 294 2.02 -14.40 9.82
CA LEU A 294 1.63 -13.22 10.61
C LEU A 294 2.74 -12.16 10.67
N PRO A 295 2.39 -10.86 10.74
CA PRO A 295 3.35 -9.78 10.95
C PRO A 295 3.82 -9.71 12.42
N LEU A 296 4.29 -10.83 12.98
CA LEU A 296 4.66 -10.96 14.40
C LEU A 296 5.77 -9.98 14.80
N ARG A 297 6.74 -9.72 13.92
CA ARG A 297 7.82 -8.76 14.19
C ARG A 297 7.30 -7.33 14.42
N ARG A 298 6.16 -6.98 13.82
CA ARG A 298 5.55 -5.66 13.91
C ARG A 298 4.62 -5.56 15.12
N HIS A 299 3.76 -6.56 15.32
CA HIS A 299 2.66 -6.47 16.29
C HIS A 299 2.86 -7.31 17.57
N ALA A 300 3.67 -8.37 17.54
CA ALA A 300 3.84 -9.33 18.64
C ALA A 300 5.29 -9.88 18.73
N ARG A 301 6.29 -8.99 18.85
CA ARG A 301 7.72 -9.36 18.82
C ARG A 301 8.14 -10.43 19.86
N TRP A 302 7.45 -10.49 20.99
CA TRP A 302 7.69 -11.51 22.03
C TRP A 302 7.37 -12.92 21.54
N ALA A 303 6.41 -13.07 20.62
CA ALA A 303 5.96 -14.36 20.12
C ALA A 303 7.01 -15.00 19.20
N VAL A 304 7.88 -14.21 18.59
CA VAL A 304 8.92 -14.72 17.68
C VAL A 304 9.85 -15.72 18.38
N PRO A 305 10.56 -15.37 19.48
CA PRO A 305 11.40 -16.35 20.18
C PRO A 305 10.56 -17.48 20.83
N VAL A 306 9.36 -17.16 21.34
CA VAL A 306 8.49 -18.15 22.01
C VAL A 306 7.93 -19.20 21.03
N LEU A 307 7.81 -18.89 19.74
CA LEU A 307 7.43 -19.87 18.70
C LEU A 307 8.66 -20.51 18.05
N ALA A 308 9.73 -19.74 17.80
CA ALA A 308 10.91 -20.23 17.12
C ALA A 308 11.74 -21.21 17.95
N ILE A 309 11.91 -20.97 19.26
CA ILE A 309 12.69 -21.87 20.12
C ILE A 309 12.02 -23.26 20.19
N PRO A 310 10.71 -23.38 20.47
CA PRO A 310 9.97 -24.64 20.33
C PRO A 310 10.09 -25.31 18.97
N ALA A 311 9.99 -24.56 17.88
CA ALA A 311 10.14 -25.14 16.54
C ALA A 311 11.55 -25.71 16.31
N LEU A 312 12.60 -25.00 16.75
CA LEU A 312 14.00 -25.44 16.64
C LEU A 312 14.29 -26.65 17.53
N LEU A 313 13.79 -26.64 18.77
CA LEU A 313 13.91 -27.78 19.68
C LEU A 313 13.17 -28.99 19.11
N GLY A 314 11.94 -28.82 18.60
CA GLY A 314 11.18 -29.88 17.94
C GLY A 314 11.90 -30.46 16.72
N ALA A 315 12.46 -29.61 15.86
CA ALA A 315 13.26 -30.05 14.71
C ALA A 315 14.54 -30.80 15.15
N GLY A 316 15.22 -30.29 16.17
CA GLY A 316 16.39 -30.94 16.77
C GLY A 316 16.05 -32.29 17.39
N LEU A 317 14.90 -32.41 18.05
CA LEU A 317 14.39 -33.68 18.58
C LEU A 317 14.10 -34.66 17.45
N LEU A 318 13.43 -34.25 16.37
CA LEU A 318 13.18 -35.12 15.21
C LEU A 318 14.48 -35.62 14.57
N ALA A 319 15.48 -34.75 14.40
CA ALA A 319 16.78 -35.13 13.85
C ALA A 319 17.60 -36.02 14.79
N GLY A 320 17.53 -35.76 16.10
CA GLY A 320 18.24 -36.51 17.14
C GLY A 320 17.57 -37.82 17.52
N TYR A 321 16.27 -37.98 17.26
CA TYR A 321 15.47 -39.11 17.71
C TYR A 321 16.07 -40.48 17.34
N PRO A 322 16.54 -40.73 16.10
CA PRO A 322 17.13 -42.02 15.73
C PRO A 322 18.37 -42.41 16.55
N PHE A 323 19.04 -41.43 17.16
CA PHE A 323 20.26 -41.60 17.95
C PHE A 323 19.98 -41.75 19.45
N LEU A 324 18.73 -41.63 19.89
CA LEU A 324 18.34 -41.81 21.29
C LEU A 324 18.25 -43.29 21.66
N ASP A 325 18.77 -43.62 22.84
CA ASP A 325 18.67 -44.96 23.43
C ASP A 325 17.26 -45.26 23.99
N GLY A 326 17.02 -46.52 24.34
CA GLY A 326 15.71 -46.95 24.87
C GLY A 326 15.32 -46.30 26.20
N TYR A 327 16.29 -45.77 26.96
CA TYR A 327 16.06 -45.14 28.26
C TYR A 327 15.64 -43.66 28.15
N THR A 328 16.17 -42.95 27.16
CA THR A 328 15.88 -41.51 26.94
C THR A 328 14.60 -41.25 26.15
N ARG A 329 14.20 -42.18 25.26
CA ARG A 329 12.97 -42.04 24.45
C ARG A 329 11.68 -41.75 25.24
N PRO A 330 11.39 -42.41 26.38
CA PRO A 330 10.16 -42.15 27.15
C PRO A 330 10.09 -40.75 27.75
N VAL A 331 11.23 -40.08 27.97
CA VAL A 331 11.30 -38.71 28.53
C VAL A 331 11.09 -37.67 27.44
N VAL A 332 11.55 -37.96 26.22
CA VAL A 332 11.52 -37.03 25.09
C VAL A 332 10.09 -36.81 24.55
N ILE A 333 9.25 -37.85 24.54
CA ILE A 333 7.88 -37.77 24.01
C ILE A 333 7.00 -36.76 24.80
N PRO A 334 6.91 -36.83 26.14
CA PRO A 334 6.19 -35.83 26.93
C PRO A 334 6.77 -34.42 26.77
N PHE A 335 8.11 -34.30 26.72
CA PHE A 335 8.77 -33.02 26.50
C PHE A 335 8.36 -32.39 25.16
N ALA A 336 8.36 -33.17 24.07
CA ALA A 336 7.93 -32.72 22.75
C ALA A 336 6.44 -32.34 22.71
N THR A 337 5.59 -33.07 23.42
CA THR A 337 4.15 -32.77 23.50
C THR A 337 3.88 -31.47 24.28
N ASN A 338 4.61 -31.24 25.38
CA ASN A 338 4.54 -30.00 26.15
C ASN A 338 5.01 -28.78 25.35
N LEU A 339 5.96 -28.99 24.44
CA LEU A 339 6.44 -27.95 23.53
C LEU A 339 5.35 -27.44 22.59
N MET A 340 4.45 -28.34 22.16
CA MET A 340 3.32 -27.98 21.31
C MET A 340 2.25 -27.18 22.07
N LEU A 341 2.08 -27.44 23.36
CA LEU A 341 1.21 -26.62 24.22
C LEU A 341 1.69 -25.18 24.29
N VAL A 342 3.02 -24.97 24.35
CA VAL A 342 3.61 -23.61 24.30
C VAL A 342 3.29 -22.94 22.96
N VAL A 343 3.41 -23.67 21.84
CA VAL A 343 3.06 -23.16 20.50
C VAL A 343 1.57 -22.79 20.41
N LEU A 344 0.68 -23.63 20.93
CA LEU A 344 -0.77 -23.36 20.98
C LEU A 344 -1.08 -22.08 21.76
N VAL A 345 -0.60 -21.96 23.00
CA VAL A 345 -0.89 -20.79 23.85
C VAL A 345 -0.26 -19.52 23.29
N ALA A 346 1.00 -19.59 22.87
CA ALA A 346 1.70 -18.44 22.30
C ALA A 346 1.11 -18.02 20.95
N GLY A 347 0.76 -18.98 20.10
CA GLY A 347 0.13 -18.76 18.81
C GLY A 347 -1.25 -18.10 18.96
N MET A 348 -2.05 -18.55 19.92
CA MET A 348 -3.34 -17.93 20.25
C MET A 348 -3.16 -16.48 20.73
N ALA A 349 -2.28 -16.25 21.71
CA ALA A 349 -2.03 -14.91 22.23
C ALA A 349 -1.47 -13.96 21.16
N ALA A 350 -0.56 -14.44 20.30
CA ALA A 350 -0.03 -13.69 19.17
C ALA A 350 -1.13 -13.33 18.16
N SER A 351 -2.04 -14.27 17.88
CA SER A 351 -3.18 -14.05 16.96
C SER A 351 -4.15 -13.00 17.50
N VAL A 352 -4.46 -13.04 18.80
CA VAL A 352 -5.27 -12.03 19.48
C VAL A 352 -4.59 -10.66 19.40
N GLN A 353 -3.28 -10.59 19.69
CA GLN A 353 -2.55 -9.33 19.63
C GLN A 353 -2.48 -8.74 18.21
N CYS A 354 -2.23 -9.56 17.18
CA CYS A 354 -2.31 -9.11 15.78
C CYS A 354 -3.72 -8.61 15.43
N ARG A 355 -4.77 -9.29 15.90
CA ARG A 355 -6.16 -8.85 15.70
C ARG A 355 -6.45 -7.51 16.36
N LEU A 356 -5.94 -7.29 17.58
CA LEU A 356 -6.06 -6.01 18.29
C LEU A 356 -5.27 -4.89 17.61
N ALA A 357 -4.16 -5.22 16.94
CA ALA A 357 -3.37 -4.28 16.14
C ALA A 357 -3.98 -3.92 14.77
N GLY A 358 -5.11 -4.51 14.39
CA GLY A 358 -5.86 -4.18 13.17
C GLY A 358 -5.77 -5.21 12.04
N ASP A 359 -5.01 -6.31 12.21
CA ASP A 359 -4.91 -7.37 11.20
C ASP A 359 -6.20 -8.20 11.17
N ARG A 360 -7.09 -7.88 10.24
CA ARG A 360 -8.38 -8.59 10.06
C ARG A 360 -8.23 -10.10 9.83
N PRO A 361 -7.26 -10.60 9.03
CA PRO A 361 -7.10 -12.03 8.80
C PRO A 361 -6.77 -12.84 10.06
N ALA A 362 -6.22 -12.22 11.11
CA ALA A 362 -5.88 -12.92 12.36
C ALA A 362 -7.12 -13.47 13.09
N LEU A 363 -8.32 -12.96 12.80
CA LEU A 363 -9.57 -13.48 13.37
C LEU A 363 -9.79 -14.96 13.06
N TYR A 364 -9.51 -15.38 11.82
CA TYR A 364 -9.63 -16.79 11.43
C TYR A 364 -8.69 -17.66 12.26
N MET A 365 -7.47 -17.19 12.52
CA MET A 365 -6.50 -17.91 13.35
C MET A 365 -7.04 -18.16 14.77
N ILE A 366 -7.68 -17.15 15.38
CA ILE A 366 -8.28 -17.27 16.72
C ILE A 366 -9.33 -18.39 16.76
N PHE A 367 -10.20 -18.48 15.74
CA PHE A 367 -11.18 -19.56 15.66
C PHE A 367 -10.53 -20.93 15.49
N GLY A 368 -9.45 -21.01 14.70
CA GLY A 368 -8.67 -22.25 14.58
C GLY A 368 -8.09 -22.69 15.94
N TRP A 369 -7.48 -21.76 16.66
CA TRP A 369 -6.95 -22.02 18.01
C TRP A 369 -8.02 -22.40 19.02
N LEU A 370 -9.22 -21.81 18.96
CA LEU A 370 -10.34 -22.20 19.83
C LEU A 370 -10.77 -23.65 19.59
N ALA A 371 -10.82 -24.08 18.33
CA ALA A 371 -11.13 -25.46 17.99
C ALA A 371 -10.05 -26.42 18.52
N LEU A 372 -8.77 -26.10 18.29
CA LEU A 372 -7.65 -26.91 18.78
C LEU A 372 -7.60 -26.96 20.31
N ALA A 373 -7.80 -25.83 20.98
CA ALA A 373 -7.85 -25.74 22.44
C ALA A 373 -9.04 -26.52 23.02
N GLY A 374 -10.20 -26.47 22.36
CA GLY A 374 -11.38 -27.25 22.74
C GLY A 374 -11.13 -28.76 22.66
N GLY A 375 -10.48 -29.23 21.59
CA GLY A 375 -10.07 -30.63 21.45
C GLY A 375 -9.09 -31.07 22.56
N ASN A 376 -8.06 -30.27 22.84
CA ASN A 376 -7.10 -30.56 23.90
C ASN A 376 -7.73 -30.53 25.30
N LEU A 377 -8.66 -29.60 25.55
CA LEU A 377 -9.42 -29.55 26.81
C LEU A 377 -10.25 -30.81 26.99
N LEU A 378 -10.95 -31.26 25.94
CA LEU A 378 -11.75 -32.48 25.97
C LEU A 378 -10.87 -33.72 26.24
N ALA A 379 -9.72 -33.84 25.58
CA ALA A 379 -8.76 -34.90 25.83
C ALA A 379 -8.19 -34.85 27.26
N GLY A 380 -7.88 -33.65 27.76
CA GLY A 380 -7.40 -33.45 29.13
C GLY A 380 -8.42 -33.87 30.18
N LEU A 381 -9.70 -33.50 30.02
CA LEU A 381 -10.78 -33.90 30.91
C LEU A 381 -11.03 -35.42 30.88
N ARG A 382 -10.96 -36.04 29.71
CA ARG A 382 -11.03 -37.50 29.54
C ARG A 382 -9.86 -38.20 30.25
N ASN A 383 -8.64 -37.74 30.01
CA ASN A 383 -7.43 -38.33 30.58
C ASN A 383 -7.35 -38.12 32.10
N ALA A 384 -7.90 -37.02 32.63
CA ALA A 384 -8.05 -36.80 34.07
C ALA A 384 -9.10 -37.70 34.73
N GLY A 385 -9.85 -38.50 33.95
CA GLY A 385 -10.94 -39.34 34.42
C GLY A 385 -12.20 -38.55 34.78
N ILE A 386 -12.33 -37.29 34.38
CA ILE A 386 -13.53 -36.47 34.62
C ILE A 386 -14.62 -36.85 33.62
N LEU A 387 -14.24 -37.03 32.35
CA LEU A 387 -15.14 -37.53 31.32
C LEU A 387 -14.88 -39.01 31.07
N PRO A 388 -15.94 -39.81 30.82
CA PRO A 388 -15.78 -41.21 30.45
C PRO A 388 -15.15 -41.32 29.07
N TRP A 389 -14.44 -42.42 28.85
CA TRP A 389 -13.99 -42.82 27.53
C TRP A 389 -15.21 -43.17 26.67
N THR A 390 -15.30 -42.51 25.54
CA THR A 390 -16.28 -42.73 24.48
C THR A 390 -15.62 -42.41 23.15
N ASP A 391 -16.13 -42.98 22.05
CA ASP A 391 -15.66 -42.67 20.69
C ASP A 391 -15.56 -41.15 20.45
N LEU A 392 -16.56 -40.38 20.92
CA LEU A 392 -16.56 -38.92 20.78
C LEU A 392 -15.41 -38.26 21.56
N THR A 393 -15.28 -38.55 22.86
CA THR A 393 -14.19 -37.99 23.69
C THR A 393 -12.81 -38.45 23.25
N TYR A 394 -12.73 -39.59 22.56
CA TYR A 394 -11.48 -40.15 22.07
C TYR A 394 -11.02 -39.54 20.75
N TYR A 395 -11.89 -39.59 19.74
CA TYR A 395 -11.57 -39.22 18.36
C TYR A 395 -11.75 -37.74 18.06
N LEU A 396 -12.68 -37.03 18.71
CA LEU A 396 -12.91 -35.61 18.44
C LEU A 396 -11.66 -34.73 18.66
N PRO A 397 -10.86 -34.92 19.73
CA PRO A 397 -9.59 -34.22 19.88
C PRO A 397 -8.60 -34.47 18.74
N ALA A 398 -8.53 -35.69 18.21
CA ALA A 398 -7.65 -36.03 17.09
C ALA A 398 -8.02 -35.28 15.81
N TYR A 399 -9.30 -34.95 15.62
CA TYR A 399 -9.80 -34.19 14.47
C TYR A 399 -9.90 -32.67 14.71
N ALA A 400 -9.68 -32.17 15.92
CA ALA A 400 -9.66 -30.72 16.18
C ALA A 400 -8.66 -29.93 15.30
N PRO A 401 -7.45 -30.46 15.01
CA PRO A 401 -6.53 -29.86 14.04
C PRO A 401 -7.11 -29.71 12.61
N MET A 402 -8.09 -30.52 12.20
CA MET A 402 -8.75 -30.37 10.89
C MET A 402 -9.50 -29.03 10.80
N VAL A 403 -10.24 -28.69 11.86
CA VAL A 403 -11.01 -27.43 11.94
C VAL A 403 -10.05 -26.25 12.02
N GLU A 404 -8.97 -26.38 12.79
CA GLU A 404 -7.87 -25.41 12.80
C GLU A 404 -7.32 -25.17 11.39
N MET A 405 -7.01 -26.24 10.65
CA MET A 405 -6.48 -26.14 9.29
C MET A 405 -7.44 -25.44 8.35
N LEU A 406 -8.74 -25.73 8.43
CA LEU A 406 -9.76 -25.02 7.65
C LEU A 406 -9.71 -23.51 7.91
N PHE A 407 -9.60 -23.10 9.18
CA PHE A 407 -9.49 -21.69 9.55
C PHE A 407 -8.16 -21.06 9.13
N PHE A 408 -7.05 -21.78 9.22
CA PHE A 408 -5.74 -21.29 8.76
C PHE A 408 -5.70 -21.16 7.23
N GLY A 409 -6.34 -22.08 6.50
CA GLY A 409 -6.56 -21.96 5.07
C GLY A 409 -7.44 -20.76 4.70
N ALA A 410 -8.52 -20.51 5.46
CA ALA A 410 -9.35 -19.32 5.29
C ALA A 410 -8.59 -18.02 5.58
N MET A 411 -7.70 -18.03 6.57
CA MET A 411 -6.78 -16.93 6.88
C MET A 411 -5.87 -16.62 5.68
N LEU A 412 -5.22 -17.63 5.09
CA LEU A 412 -4.38 -17.49 3.89
C LEU A 412 -5.18 -16.93 2.70
N ALA A 413 -6.40 -17.43 2.48
CA ALA A 413 -7.28 -16.92 1.44
C ALA A 413 -7.65 -15.44 1.66
N ALA A 414 -7.91 -15.04 2.90
CA ALA A 414 -8.17 -13.65 3.27
C ALA A 414 -6.93 -12.77 3.06
N GLN A 415 -5.73 -13.24 3.41
CA GLN A 415 -4.48 -12.53 3.17
C GLN A 415 -4.20 -12.36 1.67
N LEU A 416 -4.37 -13.42 0.87
CA LEU A 416 -4.19 -13.36 -0.58
C LEU A 416 -5.16 -12.36 -1.22
N ARG A 417 -6.41 -12.32 -0.74
CA ARG A 417 -7.40 -11.32 -1.17
C ARG A 417 -6.97 -9.91 -0.80
N GLN A 418 -6.49 -9.69 0.42
CA GLN A 418 -6.00 -8.38 0.86
C GLN A 418 -4.81 -7.91 0.01
N LEU A 419 -3.82 -8.78 -0.21
CA LEU A 419 -2.66 -8.51 -1.06
C LEU A 419 -3.06 -8.17 -2.50
N ARG A 420 -4.04 -8.89 -3.07
CA ARG A 420 -4.56 -8.58 -4.42
C ARG A 420 -5.23 -7.21 -4.48
N VAL A 421 -6.03 -6.86 -3.48
CA VAL A 421 -6.71 -5.57 -3.39
C VAL A 421 -5.71 -4.43 -3.20
N GLU A 422 -4.71 -4.59 -2.34
CA GLU A 422 -3.65 -3.60 -2.13
C GLU A 422 -2.82 -3.41 -3.40
N LYS A 423 -2.39 -4.51 -4.06
CA LYS A 423 -1.66 -4.45 -5.33
C LYS A 423 -2.47 -3.74 -6.42
N ALA A 424 -3.77 -4.03 -6.53
CA ALA A 424 -4.65 -3.36 -7.48
C ALA A 424 -4.78 -1.86 -7.21
N ARG A 425 -4.91 -1.45 -5.94
CA ARG A 425 -4.96 -0.03 -5.54
C ARG A 425 -3.67 0.71 -5.88
N THR A 426 -2.51 0.13 -5.56
CA THR A 426 -1.21 0.74 -5.89
C THR A 426 -1.03 0.87 -7.40
N GLN A 427 -1.45 -0.14 -8.17
CA GLN A 427 -1.39 -0.09 -9.63
C GLN A 427 -2.33 0.96 -10.22
N GLN A 428 -3.54 1.12 -9.68
CA GLN A 428 -4.47 2.17 -10.08
C GLN A 428 -3.93 3.57 -9.76
N ALA A 429 -3.40 3.77 -8.55
CA ALA A 429 -2.81 5.06 -8.15
C ALA A 429 -1.64 5.46 -9.07
N LEU A 430 -0.81 4.50 -9.49
CA LEU A 430 0.27 4.76 -10.44
C LEU A 430 -0.27 5.18 -11.82
N VAL A 431 -1.31 4.51 -12.33
CA VAL A 431 -1.93 4.87 -13.61
C VAL A 431 -2.55 6.27 -13.54
N GLU A 432 -3.22 6.61 -12.43
CA GLU A 432 -3.77 7.96 -12.24
C GLU A 432 -2.69 9.03 -12.14
N ALA A 433 -1.60 8.76 -11.42
CA ALA A 433 -0.46 9.66 -11.33
C ALA A 433 0.19 9.90 -12.71
N LEU A 434 0.32 8.84 -13.53
CA LEU A 434 0.83 8.94 -14.90
C LEU A 434 -0.08 9.83 -15.76
N ARG A 435 -1.40 9.61 -15.71
CA ARG A 435 -2.37 10.43 -16.46
C ARG A 435 -2.35 11.89 -16.04
N ARG A 436 -2.18 12.19 -14.74
CA ARG A 436 -2.05 13.57 -14.25
C ARG A 436 -0.79 14.24 -14.82
N ASN A 437 0.35 13.55 -14.78
CA ASN A 437 1.59 14.07 -15.35
C ASN A 437 1.48 14.27 -16.87
N GLU A 438 0.81 13.37 -17.59
CA GLU A 438 0.59 13.49 -19.03
C GLU A 438 -0.30 14.70 -19.37
N ALA A 439 -1.39 14.90 -18.62
CA ALA A 439 -2.26 16.06 -18.80
C ALA A 439 -1.56 17.39 -18.47
N GLU A 440 -0.76 17.43 -17.40
CA GLU A 440 0.03 18.60 -17.05
C GLU A 440 1.09 18.90 -18.12
N LEU A 441 1.77 17.88 -18.63
CA LEU A 441 2.74 18.04 -19.71
C LEU A 441 2.06 18.53 -20.99
N ALA A 442 0.92 17.96 -21.37
CA ALA A 442 0.16 18.40 -22.52
C ALA A 442 -0.28 19.87 -22.39
N HIS A 443 -0.71 20.27 -21.19
CA HIS A 443 -1.05 21.66 -20.90
C HIS A 443 0.17 22.59 -21.04
N ARG A 444 1.29 22.25 -20.40
CA ARG A 444 2.54 23.03 -20.51
C ARG A 444 3.06 23.12 -21.94
N VAL A 445 2.95 22.03 -22.71
CA VAL A 445 3.33 22.01 -24.13
C VAL A 445 2.41 22.96 -24.90
N ALA A 446 1.09 22.88 -24.72
CA ALA A 446 0.14 23.77 -25.40
C ALA A 446 0.35 25.26 -25.05
N GLU A 447 0.57 25.57 -23.76
CA GLU A 447 0.91 26.93 -23.31
C GLU A 447 2.19 27.43 -23.97
N ARG A 448 3.24 26.58 -24.02
CA ARG A 448 4.52 26.97 -24.61
C ARG A 448 4.43 27.12 -26.13
N THR A 449 3.66 26.27 -26.81
CA THR A 449 3.38 26.39 -28.24
C THR A 449 2.65 27.70 -28.54
N THR A 450 1.57 28.01 -27.83
CA THR A 450 0.86 29.30 -28.01
C THR A 450 1.71 30.52 -27.66
N ALA A 451 2.53 30.47 -26.61
CA ALA A 451 3.46 31.55 -26.28
C ALA A 451 4.51 31.75 -27.38
N LEU A 452 5.04 30.65 -27.93
CA LEU A 452 6.03 30.69 -29.01
C LEU A 452 5.41 31.23 -30.31
N ASP A 453 4.20 30.81 -30.67
CA ASP A 453 3.49 31.29 -31.85
C ASP A 453 3.21 32.79 -31.76
N ARG A 454 2.80 33.29 -30.57
CA ARG A 454 2.63 34.74 -30.34
C ARG A 454 3.95 35.50 -30.47
N ALA A 455 5.04 34.98 -29.90
CA ALA A 455 6.34 35.62 -29.99
C ALA A 455 6.84 35.69 -31.45
N ASN A 456 6.67 34.60 -32.21
CA ASN A 456 7.02 34.57 -33.64
C ASN A 456 6.15 35.55 -34.46
N ALA A 457 4.84 35.62 -34.19
CA ALA A 457 3.96 36.57 -34.87
C ALA A 457 4.38 38.03 -34.60
N VAL A 458 4.70 38.38 -33.35
CA VAL A 458 5.17 39.73 -32.99
C VAL A 458 6.50 40.06 -33.64
N LEU A 459 7.45 39.11 -33.68
CA LEU A 459 8.72 39.30 -34.36
C LEU A 459 8.53 39.55 -35.85
N HIS A 460 7.67 38.76 -36.50
CA HIS A 460 7.40 38.89 -37.93
C HIS A 460 6.68 40.21 -38.27
N ASP A 461 5.72 40.64 -37.45
CA ASP A 461 5.03 41.92 -37.61
C ASP A 461 6.01 43.09 -37.45
N ARG A 462 6.89 43.04 -36.45
CA ARG A 462 7.91 44.05 -36.22
C ARG A 462 8.94 44.13 -37.35
N GLU A 463 9.37 42.99 -37.88
CA GLU A 463 10.26 42.93 -39.05
C GLU A 463 9.60 43.56 -40.28
N THR A 464 8.34 43.19 -40.54
CA THR A 464 7.54 43.72 -41.66
C THR A 464 7.35 45.23 -41.53
N GLN A 465 7.02 45.70 -40.33
CA GLN A 465 6.85 47.13 -40.03
C GLN A 465 8.14 47.92 -40.24
N LEU A 466 9.28 47.44 -39.73
CA LEU A 466 10.58 48.10 -39.92
C LEU A 466 10.95 48.17 -41.40
N ARG A 467 10.76 47.08 -42.15
CA ARG A 467 11.01 47.06 -43.59
C ARG A 467 10.10 48.06 -44.32
N ALA A 468 8.82 48.11 -43.98
CA ALA A 468 7.87 49.06 -44.58
C ALA A 468 8.26 50.53 -44.29
N ILE A 469 8.69 50.84 -43.06
CA ILE A 469 9.16 52.19 -42.69
C ILE A 469 10.39 52.58 -43.51
N LEU A 470 11.39 51.71 -43.61
CA LEU A 470 12.61 51.98 -44.38
C LEU A 470 12.32 52.15 -45.88
N GLU A 471 11.43 51.32 -46.43
CA GLU A 471 10.99 51.39 -47.84
C GLU A 471 10.21 52.67 -48.17
N ALA A 472 9.43 53.20 -47.22
CA ALA A 472 8.64 54.42 -47.40
C ALA A 472 9.43 55.72 -47.16
N ALA A 473 10.68 55.65 -46.66
CA ALA A 473 11.47 56.84 -46.38
C ALA A 473 11.65 57.70 -47.66
N PRO A 474 11.48 59.04 -47.59
CA PRO A 474 11.42 59.91 -48.77
C PRO A 474 12.79 60.21 -49.38
N PHE A 475 13.87 59.67 -48.81
CA PHE A 475 15.24 59.82 -49.27
C PHE A 475 15.92 58.44 -49.38
N PRO A 476 16.92 58.30 -50.26
CA PRO A 476 17.77 57.12 -50.32
C PRO A 476 18.36 56.73 -48.97
N ILE A 477 18.11 55.49 -48.56
CA ILE A 477 18.80 54.82 -47.45
C ILE A 477 19.37 53.52 -48.01
N LEU A 478 20.68 53.33 -47.83
CA LEU A 478 21.37 52.10 -48.21
C LEU A 478 22.30 51.64 -47.10
N LEU A 479 22.49 50.33 -47.02
CA LEU A 479 23.48 49.67 -46.20
C LEU A 479 24.49 49.03 -47.14
N SER A 480 25.78 49.30 -46.97
CA SER A 480 26.84 48.65 -47.72
C SER A 480 27.77 47.87 -46.80
N ASP A 481 28.56 46.96 -47.36
CA ASP A 481 29.69 46.37 -46.67
C ASP A 481 30.73 47.43 -46.23
N ALA A 482 31.66 47.04 -45.35
CA ALA A 482 32.76 47.91 -44.91
C ALA A 482 33.64 48.39 -46.08
N ALA A 483 33.76 47.62 -47.16
CA ALA A 483 34.54 48.02 -48.33
C ALA A 483 33.82 49.09 -49.18
N GLY A 484 32.50 49.23 -49.07
CA GLY A 484 31.68 50.05 -49.97
C GLY A 484 31.59 49.48 -51.39
N SER A 485 31.77 48.16 -51.51
CA SER A 485 31.82 47.41 -52.76
C SER A 485 30.48 46.75 -53.09
N MET A 486 29.68 46.46 -52.06
CA MET A 486 28.41 45.77 -52.17
C MET A 486 27.33 46.49 -51.35
N MET A 487 26.16 46.70 -51.94
CA MET A 487 24.96 47.13 -51.21
C MET A 487 24.29 45.91 -50.59
N LEU A 488 24.21 45.86 -49.26
CA LEU A 488 23.54 44.82 -48.48
C LEU A 488 22.03 45.08 -48.34
N TYR A 489 21.63 46.35 -48.34
CA TYR A 489 20.24 46.78 -48.34
C TYR A 489 20.11 48.13 -49.07
N ALA A 490 19.01 48.36 -49.77
CA ALA A 490 18.66 49.65 -50.32
C ALA A 490 17.14 49.80 -50.32
N ASN A 491 16.64 50.89 -49.72
CA ASN A 491 15.22 51.19 -49.79
C ASN A 491 14.79 51.61 -51.21
N ARG A 492 13.48 51.68 -51.47
CA ARG A 492 12.90 52.05 -52.77
C ARG A 492 13.53 53.31 -53.37
N ARG A 493 13.71 54.36 -52.57
CA ARG A 493 14.32 55.62 -53.03
C ARG A 493 15.77 55.44 -53.47
N ALA A 494 16.56 54.69 -52.72
CA ALA A 494 17.94 54.38 -53.08
C ALA A 494 18.02 53.52 -54.34
N ARG A 495 17.15 52.52 -54.50
CA ARG A 495 17.09 51.70 -55.73
C ARG A 495 16.73 52.55 -56.96
N VAL A 496 15.71 53.40 -56.87
CA VAL A 496 15.35 54.32 -57.96
C VAL A 496 16.50 55.26 -58.32
N GLN A 497 17.14 55.88 -57.33
CA GLN A 497 18.15 56.92 -57.58
C GLN A 497 19.52 56.37 -58.02
N PHE A 498 19.96 55.26 -57.42
CA PHE A 498 21.31 54.72 -57.64
C PHE A 498 21.36 53.44 -58.48
N LEU A 499 20.23 52.76 -58.67
CA LEU A 499 20.12 51.56 -59.50
C LEU A 499 19.18 51.72 -60.71
N GLY A 500 18.30 52.72 -60.70
CA GLY A 500 17.45 53.13 -61.83
C GLY A 500 16.06 52.49 -61.86
N ASP A 501 15.85 51.43 -61.07
CA ASP A 501 14.58 50.69 -61.00
C ASP A 501 14.23 50.44 -59.52
N PRO A 502 12.97 50.68 -59.09
CA PRO A 502 12.53 50.39 -57.72
C PRO A 502 12.66 48.92 -57.31
N ASP A 503 12.71 47.98 -58.24
CA ASP A 503 12.86 46.53 -58.01
C ASP A 503 14.21 45.99 -58.49
N ALA A 504 15.19 46.87 -58.75
CA ALA A 504 16.53 46.48 -59.15
C ALA A 504 17.18 45.51 -58.15
N ALA A 505 17.77 44.43 -58.67
CA ALA A 505 18.61 43.55 -57.88
C ALA A 505 19.85 44.30 -57.36
N LEU A 506 20.24 44.03 -56.13
CA LEU A 506 21.44 44.60 -55.51
C LEU A 506 22.69 43.98 -56.15
N THR A 507 23.24 44.66 -57.16
CA THR A 507 24.48 44.23 -57.82
C THR A 507 25.70 44.90 -57.18
N PRO A 508 26.85 44.21 -57.05
CA PRO A 508 28.08 44.84 -56.59
C PRO A 508 28.45 46.02 -57.47
N ARG A 509 28.48 47.20 -56.87
CA ARG A 509 28.79 48.47 -57.53
C ARG A 509 29.61 49.31 -56.57
N PRO A 510 30.81 49.76 -56.96
CA PRO A 510 31.62 50.62 -56.11
C PRO A 510 30.89 51.95 -55.87
N ALA A 511 30.64 52.29 -54.60
CA ALA A 511 30.02 53.57 -54.22
C ALA A 511 30.82 54.80 -54.69
N ALA A 512 32.10 54.61 -55.08
CA ALA A 512 32.96 55.64 -55.64
C ALA A 512 32.40 56.28 -56.92
N GLY A 513 31.64 55.52 -57.72
CA GLY A 513 31.08 56.00 -58.99
C GLY A 513 29.99 57.06 -58.84
N PHE A 514 29.49 57.32 -57.63
CA PHE A 514 28.43 58.31 -57.37
C PHE A 514 28.96 59.66 -56.88
N PHE A 515 30.26 59.77 -56.54
CA PHE A 515 30.86 61.03 -56.12
C PHE A 515 31.34 61.81 -57.35
N CYS A 516 30.93 63.08 -57.49
CA CYS A 516 31.43 63.92 -58.57
C CYS A 516 32.89 64.32 -58.36
N ASP A 517 33.31 64.54 -57.10
CA ASP A 517 34.70 64.75 -56.71
C ASP A 517 35.23 63.54 -55.90
N PRO A 518 36.26 62.81 -56.40
CA PRO A 518 36.91 61.73 -55.65
C PRO A 518 37.50 62.16 -54.29
N SER A 519 37.85 63.44 -54.13
CA SER A 519 38.39 64.00 -52.89
C SER A 519 37.34 64.02 -51.77
N ASP A 520 36.07 64.26 -52.12
CA ASP A 520 34.94 64.26 -51.19
C ASP A 520 34.74 62.88 -50.56
N ARG A 521 34.79 61.82 -51.37
CA ARG A 521 34.71 60.45 -50.86
C ARG A 521 35.82 60.17 -49.85
N THR A 522 37.06 60.51 -50.20
CA THR A 522 38.24 60.24 -49.36
C THR A 522 38.11 60.97 -48.02
N ARG A 523 37.67 62.24 -48.06
CA ARG A 523 37.43 63.05 -46.86
C ARG A 523 36.33 62.48 -45.98
N LEU A 524 35.20 62.06 -46.55
CA LEU A 524 34.08 61.53 -45.77
C LEU A 524 34.36 60.14 -45.20
N LEU A 525 35.07 59.27 -45.92
CA LEU A 525 35.51 57.97 -45.39
C LEU A 525 36.52 58.14 -44.26
N ALA A 526 37.53 59.01 -44.41
CA ALA A 526 38.49 59.30 -43.34
C ALA A 526 37.83 59.94 -42.11
N ARG A 527 36.72 60.66 -42.30
CA ARG A 527 35.91 61.18 -41.20
C ARG A 527 35.08 60.07 -40.54
N LEU A 528 34.42 59.22 -41.34
CA LEU A 528 33.64 58.08 -40.86
C LEU A 528 34.49 57.08 -40.07
N GLU A 529 35.73 56.82 -40.50
CA GLU A 529 36.65 55.91 -39.81
C GLU A 529 37.16 56.47 -38.48
N ARG A 530 37.36 57.79 -38.38
CA ARG A 530 37.83 58.45 -37.15
C ARG A 530 36.71 58.70 -36.14
N GLU A 531 35.55 59.12 -36.62
CA GLU A 531 34.43 59.60 -35.78
C GLU A 531 33.30 58.57 -35.66
N GLY A 532 33.29 57.50 -36.48
CA GLY A 532 32.23 56.48 -36.51
C GLY A 532 30.92 56.93 -37.18
N VAL A 533 30.76 58.24 -37.37
CA VAL A 533 29.59 58.87 -37.99
C VAL A 533 30.02 60.08 -38.84
N VAL A 534 29.24 60.37 -39.87
CA VAL A 534 29.30 61.59 -40.67
C VAL A 534 27.88 62.11 -40.77
N GLU A 535 27.66 63.34 -40.34
CA GLU A 535 26.33 63.95 -40.39
C GLU A 535 26.34 65.15 -41.34
N ASN A 536 25.26 65.28 -42.10
CA ASN A 536 24.93 66.50 -42.86
C ASN A 536 26.07 67.00 -43.76
N ALA A 537 26.85 66.08 -44.37
CA ALA A 537 27.91 66.46 -45.29
C ALA A 537 27.31 66.87 -46.64
N GLU A 538 27.44 68.15 -46.98
CA GLU A 538 27.03 68.69 -48.27
C GLU A 538 28.11 68.41 -49.32
N ILE A 539 27.80 67.55 -50.27
CA ILE A 539 28.69 67.13 -51.36
C ILE A 539 27.92 67.08 -52.67
N GLU A 540 28.63 67.14 -53.79
CA GLU A 540 28.01 66.93 -55.11
C GLU A 540 28.09 65.44 -55.48
N LEU A 541 26.92 64.82 -55.66
CA LEU A 541 26.79 63.44 -56.09
C LEU A 541 26.17 63.39 -57.49
N GLN A 542 26.32 62.24 -58.14
CA GLN A 542 25.64 61.90 -59.38
C GLN A 542 24.75 60.67 -59.18
N ASP A 543 23.57 60.70 -59.79
CA ASP A 543 22.67 59.54 -59.84
C ASP A 543 23.10 58.54 -60.93
N ILE A 544 22.37 57.43 -61.08
CA ILE A 544 22.69 56.42 -62.09
C ILE A 544 22.53 56.93 -63.54
N ALA A 545 21.74 57.97 -63.75
CA ALA A 545 21.54 58.61 -65.06
C ALA A 545 22.61 59.68 -65.34
N GLY A 546 23.56 59.88 -64.43
CA GLY A 546 24.63 60.87 -64.55
C GLY A 546 24.21 62.30 -64.22
N ARG A 547 22.99 62.51 -63.69
CA ARG A 547 22.55 63.83 -63.24
C ARG A 547 23.28 64.20 -61.95
N ARG A 548 23.95 65.34 -61.96
CA ARG A 548 24.60 65.93 -60.78
C ARG A 548 23.58 66.62 -59.88
N PHE A 549 23.73 66.45 -58.58
CA PHE A 549 22.89 67.07 -57.58
C PHE A 549 23.67 67.31 -56.29
N TRP A 550 23.34 68.40 -55.58
CA TRP A 550 23.85 68.63 -54.24
C TRP A 550 23.14 67.70 -53.26
N ALA A 551 23.92 66.92 -52.53
CA ALA A 551 23.45 65.91 -51.61
C ALA A 551 23.87 66.26 -50.18
N LEU A 552 22.90 66.26 -49.26
CA LEU A 552 23.16 66.20 -47.84
C LEU A 552 23.31 64.73 -47.44
N THR A 553 24.53 64.29 -47.24
CA THR A 553 24.87 62.88 -47.02
C THR A 553 25.23 62.63 -45.56
N SER A 554 24.59 61.64 -44.95
CA SER A 554 24.92 61.17 -43.61
C SER A 554 25.30 59.69 -43.66
N MET A 555 26.33 59.30 -42.91
CA MET A 555 26.85 57.94 -42.87
C MET A 555 27.10 57.50 -41.43
N ALA A 556 26.87 56.23 -41.12
CA ALA A 556 27.21 55.65 -39.82
C ALA A 556 27.74 54.23 -40.00
N VAL A 557 28.69 53.82 -39.16
CA VAL A 557 29.12 52.43 -39.08
C VAL A 557 28.15 51.66 -38.18
N VAL A 558 27.54 50.60 -38.71
CA VAL A 558 26.58 49.75 -38.00
C VAL A 558 27.02 48.29 -38.07
N ALA A 559 26.61 47.47 -37.11
CA ALA A 559 26.84 46.03 -37.16
C ALA A 559 25.71 45.35 -37.96
N HIS A 560 26.06 44.60 -38.98
CA HIS A 560 25.14 43.76 -39.75
C HIS A 560 25.69 42.33 -39.77
N GLU A 561 24.92 41.36 -39.24
CA GLU A 561 25.36 39.96 -39.08
C GLU A 561 26.73 39.81 -38.36
N GLY A 562 27.02 40.72 -37.43
CA GLY A 562 28.29 40.73 -36.67
C GLY A 562 29.48 41.34 -37.42
N GLN A 563 29.31 41.80 -38.66
CA GLN A 563 30.34 42.47 -39.46
C GLN A 563 30.07 43.98 -39.53
N PRO A 564 31.12 44.83 -39.60
CA PRO A 564 30.93 46.26 -39.80
C PRO A 564 30.37 46.55 -41.20
N ALA A 565 29.29 47.32 -41.24
CA ALA A 565 28.61 47.79 -42.44
C ALA A 565 28.42 49.31 -42.36
N ARG A 566 28.19 49.97 -43.50
CA ARG A 566 27.99 51.42 -43.58
C ARG A 566 26.55 51.72 -43.93
N LEU A 567 25.82 52.35 -43.03
CA LEU A 567 24.51 52.92 -43.30
C LEU A 567 24.72 54.31 -43.92
N VAL A 568 24.11 54.57 -45.08
CA VAL A 568 24.22 55.84 -45.79
C VAL A 568 22.82 56.35 -46.11
N ALA A 569 22.55 57.58 -45.73
CA ALA A 569 21.35 58.33 -46.09
C ALA A 569 21.75 59.53 -46.94
N VAL A 570 21.06 59.72 -48.07
CA VAL A 570 21.36 60.79 -49.04
C VAL A 570 20.11 61.61 -49.27
N ASN A 571 20.14 62.92 -49.03
CA ASN A 571 19.02 63.81 -49.30
C ASN A 571 19.39 64.83 -50.39
N ASP A 572 18.64 64.91 -51.48
CA ASP A 572 18.88 65.89 -52.56
C ASP A 572 18.44 67.30 -52.10
N ILE A 573 19.41 68.20 -51.97
CA ILE A 573 19.23 69.59 -51.54
C ILE A 573 19.39 70.59 -52.69
N SER A 574 19.45 70.13 -53.94
CA SER A 574 19.59 71.00 -55.12
C SER A 574 18.50 72.06 -55.19
N ARG A 575 17.24 71.66 -54.98
CA ARG A 575 16.09 72.58 -54.97
C ARG A 575 16.17 73.58 -53.82
N ARG A 576 16.64 73.13 -52.65
CA ARG A 576 16.81 74.00 -51.48
C ARG A 576 17.85 75.09 -51.77
N ARG A 577 19.01 74.74 -52.34
CA ARG A 577 20.03 75.74 -52.71
C ARG A 577 19.56 76.70 -53.80
N GLN A 578 18.78 76.23 -54.77
CA GLN A 578 18.23 77.08 -55.82
C GLN A 578 17.25 78.11 -55.22
N LEU A 579 16.36 77.69 -54.31
CA LEU A 579 15.45 78.59 -53.61
C LEU A 579 16.20 79.59 -52.72
N GLU A 580 17.26 79.18 -52.02
CA GLU A 580 18.10 80.08 -51.22
C GLU A 580 18.78 81.15 -52.09
N GLN A 581 19.24 80.78 -53.29
CA GLN A 581 19.82 81.73 -54.26
C GLN A 581 18.77 82.68 -54.85
N GLU A 582 17.57 82.19 -55.18
CA GLU A 582 16.45 83.02 -55.65
C GLU A 582 16.01 84.02 -54.58
N LEU A 583 15.91 83.58 -53.32
CA LEU A 583 15.55 84.43 -52.19
C LEU A 583 16.60 85.52 -51.95
N THR A 584 17.88 85.18 -52.08
CA THR A 584 18.99 86.14 -51.93
C THR A 584 18.93 87.22 -53.01
N LYS A 585 18.69 86.85 -54.28
CA LYS A 585 18.51 87.81 -55.38
C LYS A 585 17.26 88.68 -55.22
N ALA A 586 16.15 88.11 -54.75
CA ALA A 586 14.92 88.87 -54.50
C ALA A 586 15.11 89.91 -53.37
N LYS A 587 15.90 89.58 -52.34
CA LYS A 587 16.24 90.50 -51.25
C LYS A 587 17.08 91.68 -51.74
N GLU A 588 18.09 91.44 -52.58
CA GLU A 588 18.90 92.50 -53.19
C GLU A 588 18.06 93.44 -54.08
N MET A 589 17.10 92.91 -54.85
CA MET A 589 16.16 93.72 -55.62
C MET A 589 15.27 94.61 -54.74
N ALA A 590 14.78 94.09 -53.61
CA ALA A 590 13.97 94.88 -52.68
C ALA A 590 14.76 96.04 -52.04
N GLU A 591 16.04 95.84 -51.73
CA GLU A 591 16.91 96.87 -51.15
C GLU A 591 17.21 98.02 -52.14
N THR A 592 17.33 97.73 -53.44
CA THR A 592 17.51 98.77 -54.49
C THR A 592 16.27 99.64 -54.69
N VAL A 593 15.07 99.05 -54.64
CA VAL A 593 13.79 99.78 -54.74
C VAL A 593 13.61 100.73 -53.54
N ALA A 594 13.96 100.28 -52.34
CA ALA A 594 13.91 101.12 -51.13
C ALA A 594 14.91 102.30 -51.17
N GLY A 595 16.00 102.19 -51.93
CA GLY A 595 16.97 103.28 -52.13
C GLY A 595 16.43 104.43 -52.98
N LEU A 596 15.70 104.11 -54.06
CA LEU A 596 15.08 105.10 -54.96
C LEU A 596 13.92 105.85 -54.30
N GLU A 597 13.14 105.18 -53.46
CA GLU A 597 11.99 105.79 -52.77
C GLU A 597 12.44 106.85 -51.73
N ARG A 598 13.58 106.63 -51.07
CA ARG A 598 14.16 107.62 -50.13
C ARG A 598 14.65 108.88 -50.84
N ALA A 599 15.22 108.75 -52.03
CA ALA A 599 15.66 109.90 -52.83
C ALA A 599 14.46 110.75 -53.31
N ALA A 600 13.39 110.10 -53.79
CA ALA A 600 12.17 110.78 -54.22
C ALA A 600 11.46 111.54 -53.08
N ARG A 601 11.37 110.95 -51.88
CA ARG A 601 10.79 111.60 -50.69
C ARG A 601 11.59 112.81 -50.19
N ALA A 602 12.91 112.80 -50.38
CA ALA A 602 13.77 113.94 -50.03
C ALA A 602 13.52 115.14 -50.96
N THR A 603 13.41 114.90 -52.27
CA THR A 603 13.09 115.94 -53.27
C THR A 603 11.68 116.51 -53.06
N GLN A 604 10.70 115.65 -52.71
CA GLN A 604 9.34 116.08 -52.42
C GLN A 604 9.24 116.95 -51.15
N ARG A 605 10.01 116.65 -50.09
CA ARG A 605 10.09 117.49 -48.88
C ARG A 605 10.70 118.86 -49.15
N GLN A 606 11.74 118.92 -49.98
CA GLN A 606 12.39 120.18 -50.37
C GLN A 606 11.45 121.08 -51.21
N PHE A 607 10.66 120.48 -52.11
CA PHE A 607 9.65 121.17 -52.90
C PHE A 607 8.49 121.70 -52.04
N LEU A 608 8.00 120.91 -51.09
CA LEU A 608 6.93 121.32 -50.16
C LEU A 608 7.36 122.45 -49.21
N ALA A 609 8.63 122.47 -48.78
CA ALA A 609 9.18 123.54 -47.95
C ALA A 609 9.29 124.88 -48.73
N MET A 610 9.69 124.82 -50.00
CA MET A 610 9.75 125.98 -50.90
C MET A 610 8.36 126.57 -51.16
N ILE A 611 7.37 125.73 -51.47
CA ILE A 611 5.99 126.16 -51.71
C ILE A 611 5.35 126.79 -50.46
N SER A 612 5.62 126.25 -49.26
CA SER A 612 5.10 126.81 -48.01
C SER A 612 5.61 128.23 -47.74
N HIS A 613 6.85 128.54 -48.13
CA HIS A 613 7.44 129.86 -47.95
C HIS A 613 6.86 130.89 -48.93
N GLU A 614 6.53 130.47 -50.16
CA GLU A 614 5.91 131.31 -51.20
C GLU A 614 4.43 131.59 -50.92
N PHE A 615 3.68 130.65 -50.31
CA PHE A 615 2.26 130.85 -49.96
C PHE A 615 2.04 131.63 -48.67
N ARG A 616 2.97 131.58 -47.70
CA ARG A 616 2.85 132.34 -46.44
C ARG A 616 2.78 133.84 -46.69
N THR A 617 3.54 134.31 -47.67
CA THR A 617 3.65 135.73 -48.01
C THR A 617 2.29 136.34 -48.45
N PRO A 618 1.56 135.78 -49.43
CA PRO A 618 0.22 136.27 -49.78
C PRO A 618 -0.83 135.99 -48.70
N LEU A 619 -0.77 134.85 -47.98
CA LEU A 619 -1.74 134.55 -46.90
C LEU A 619 -1.64 135.51 -45.72
N THR A 620 -0.45 136.00 -45.39
CA THR A 620 -0.26 137.01 -44.34
C THR A 620 -0.86 138.36 -44.75
N VAL A 621 -0.77 138.70 -46.04
CA VAL A 621 -1.40 139.91 -46.62
C VAL A 621 -2.93 139.77 -46.62
N ILE A 622 -3.46 138.59 -46.97
CA ILE A 622 -4.90 138.31 -46.92
C ILE A 622 -5.42 138.32 -45.47
N GLY A 623 -4.66 137.76 -44.52
CA GLY A 623 -5.00 137.78 -43.09
C GLY A 623 -5.08 139.20 -42.53
N MET A 624 -4.13 140.08 -42.90
CA MET A 624 -4.20 141.50 -42.54
C MET A 624 -5.37 142.23 -43.21
N ALA A 625 -5.73 141.87 -44.45
CA ALA A 625 -6.90 142.42 -45.13
C ALA A 625 -8.22 141.99 -44.46
N VAL A 626 -8.30 140.77 -43.95
CA VAL A 626 -9.47 140.23 -43.24
C VAL A 626 -9.60 140.84 -41.84
N GLN A 627 -8.50 141.11 -41.13
CA GLN A 627 -8.53 141.83 -39.84
C GLN A 627 -9.04 143.28 -39.95
N ASN A 628 -8.82 143.94 -41.09
CA ASN A 628 -9.39 145.27 -41.34
C ASN A 628 -10.92 145.25 -41.63
N LEU A 629 -11.53 144.08 -41.83
CA LEU A 629 -12.95 143.92 -42.17
C LEU A 629 -13.86 143.58 -40.98
N GLY A 630 -13.34 143.60 -39.74
CA GLY A 630 -14.14 143.75 -38.52
C GLY A 630 -15.25 142.73 -38.28
N LEU A 631 -15.01 141.45 -38.57
CA LEU A 631 -15.94 140.36 -38.26
C LEU A 631 -15.28 139.35 -37.31
N ASP A 632 -15.45 139.59 -36.00
CA ASP A 632 -15.14 138.64 -34.94
C ASP A 632 -16.41 137.90 -34.50
N ALA A 633 -16.35 136.58 -34.54
CA ALA A 633 -17.10 135.66 -33.68
C ALA A 633 -16.20 134.41 -33.53
N ALA A 634 -15.39 134.33 -32.47
CA ALA A 634 -15.74 133.85 -31.13
C ALA A 634 -16.07 132.34 -31.10
N ASP A 635 -14.99 131.58 -30.87
CA ASP A 635 -14.80 130.56 -29.82
C ASP A 635 -15.80 129.42 -29.62
N ALA A 636 -15.31 128.19 -29.81
CA ALA A 636 -15.22 127.20 -28.73
C ALA A 636 -14.33 125.99 -29.14
N ASP A 637 -13.04 126.12 -28.82
CA ASP A 637 -12.09 125.07 -28.39
C ASP A 637 -12.69 124.20 -27.24
N ALA A 638 -12.23 123.01 -26.85
CA ALA A 638 -11.19 122.06 -27.28
C ALA A 638 -11.34 120.77 -26.41
N ASP A 639 -10.58 119.72 -26.80
CA ASP A 639 -10.13 118.53 -26.05
C ASP A 639 -11.13 117.36 -25.87
N ALA A 640 -10.81 116.11 -26.22
CA ALA A 640 -9.58 115.52 -26.75
C ALA A 640 -9.85 114.15 -27.42
N ASP A 641 -9.19 113.95 -28.56
CA ASP A 641 -8.97 112.69 -29.27
C ASP A 641 -8.10 111.71 -28.46
N ALA A 642 -8.53 110.44 -28.32
CA ALA A 642 -7.62 109.34 -27.96
C ALA A 642 -8.05 107.91 -28.35
N ASP A 643 -9.31 107.61 -28.69
CA ASP A 643 -9.76 106.19 -28.78
C ASP A 643 -10.14 105.68 -30.18
N ALA A 644 -9.69 106.33 -31.26
CA ALA A 644 -10.00 105.92 -32.64
C ALA A 644 -9.00 104.90 -33.26
N ALA A 645 -8.06 104.34 -32.49
CA ALA A 645 -7.05 103.41 -33.00
C ALA A 645 -7.39 101.92 -32.81
N ASP A 646 -8.27 101.55 -31.86
CA ASP A 646 -8.51 100.14 -31.51
C ASP A 646 -9.65 99.45 -32.31
N ALA A 647 -10.45 100.20 -33.07
CA ALA A 647 -11.57 99.62 -33.81
C ALA A 647 -11.20 99.03 -35.18
N ALA A 648 -10.00 99.31 -35.70
CA ALA A 648 -9.53 98.78 -36.99
C ALA A 648 -8.92 97.36 -36.87
N ASP A 649 -8.51 96.95 -35.66
CA ASP A 649 -7.84 95.66 -35.43
C ASP A 649 -8.84 94.49 -35.28
N ALA A 650 -10.05 94.78 -34.80
CA ALA A 650 -11.13 93.79 -34.67
C ALA A 650 -11.69 93.31 -36.02
N ALA A 651 -11.71 94.18 -37.05
CA ALA A 651 -12.19 93.83 -38.39
C ALA A 651 -11.17 92.97 -39.17
N THR A 652 -9.90 93.00 -38.78
CA THR A 652 -8.82 92.26 -39.44
C THR A 652 -8.68 90.84 -38.87
N GLN A 653 -8.95 90.65 -37.57
CA GLN A 653 -8.93 89.34 -36.93
C GLN A 653 -10.11 88.41 -37.31
N ASP A 654 -11.33 88.94 -37.51
CA ASP A 654 -12.48 88.10 -37.96
C ASP A 654 -12.29 87.58 -39.40
N ARG A 655 -11.53 88.32 -40.22
CA ARG A 655 -11.23 87.92 -41.61
C ARG A 655 -10.21 86.78 -41.67
N LEU A 656 -9.27 86.71 -40.72
CA LEU A 656 -8.31 85.61 -40.58
C LEU A 656 -8.96 84.33 -39.99
N ALA A 657 -9.96 84.47 -39.12
CA ALA A 657 -10.68 83.33 -38.53
C ALA A 657 -11.61 82.60 -39.53
N ARG A 658 -12.01 83.24 -40.64
CA ARG A 658 -12.81 82.60 -41.70
C ARG A 658 -11.98 81.81 -42.71
N ILE A 659 -10.70 82.15 -42.91
CA ILE A 659 -9.81 81.42 -43.83
C ILE A 659 -9.34 80.09 -43.21
N GLY A 660 -9.23 80.01 -41.88
CA GLY A 660 -8.88 78.77 -41.17
C GLY A 660 -9.96 77.66 -41.16
N ARG A 661 -11.18 77.92 -41.66
CA ARG A 661 -12.27 76.92 -41.74
C ARG A 661 -12.49 76.32 -43.13
N ALA A 662 -11.67 76.68 -44.12
CA ALA A 662 -11.77 76.15 -45.49
C ALA A 662 -10.60 75.22 -45.90
N VAL A 663 -9.73 74.80 -44.97
CA VAL A 663 -8.70 73.77 -45.21
C VAL A 663 -8.63 72.78 -44.02
N ARG A 664 -9.70 72.00 -43.84
CA ARG A 664 -9.61 70.66 -43.29
C ARG A 664 -10.24 69.68 -44.27
#